data_AF-A0A9D8ICL5-F1
#
_entry.id   AF-A0A9D8ICL5-F1
#
_cell.length_a   1.000
_cell.length_b   1.000
_cell.length_c   1.000
_cell.angle_alpha   90.00
_cell.angle_beta   90.00
_cell.angle_gamma   90.00
#
_symmetry.space_group_name_H-M   'P 1'
#
loop_
_entity.id
_entity.type
_entity.pdbx_description
1 polymer ?
#
loop_
_entity_poly.entity_id
_entity_poly.type
_entity_poly.pdbx_seq_one_letter_code
_entity_poly.pdbx_strand_id
1 'polypeptide(L)'
;MSLILSFILFFTPFLFIEQSFAEKTPQKPVSQKEIHLHTPFIENKGQVNDRIAFYSKNPLGAVFVTKEGEIVYAMSKGDKKSIALKEHIINAEKPSVKGKARSFATFNFFRGKNQSSWKSNIPAYDSITFGEIYEGIELSLNNNGKTIEKIYRVHPGAKTSAIKMTFDGARAASVNTSGQLELDTELGPVIFTKPVAYQETNGERKYIAIAYKMHENNYHTSASGQAFIYGFDVQKYDRSKELIIDPLLASTFLGGTGADYGRAIALNSTGEVYVAGYTESVEFPATTGAYETTVQGNSDVFISKLSADLTTLIASTYLGGSGSDLGFSLVIDSDDTIFVSGRTGSTDFPTTKDAYNTDYTGGNYDAFVSKLSSNLSSLIASTYFGGSEDDIGYSIDIDLEGNIFATGYTASEDFPVTTDTYTSKFRGGDYDTFLSKFQNDLSGLIASTYLGGSSNDYGGSITIDPEGNVYIAGYTESTNLPTTSDAYDTSHNGGSDAFIAKLQGDLSGLLASTYFGGSGNEYVLQYGDSITINPEGNIYVTGWTDSSDFPTMSDSYQPEIQGESDVFVSRLDGNLETLSASTFLGGSRSERSYHIAIDQENKIYITGYSESSDFPTTNTCYDSSYNDAGNEEDTARGDVFVSKLRDTLKKLNSSTFLGGSKEDRGYSLVFDNEGNVYVAGYTSSSDFPLSEDAYETSFQCGDSDVFISLLDHGLSSTPGIGSDETPLPSQTPGTTPVSSLTPSPSPTTSPAPTPTLTVTPVVTPSTTTEPTPIATPAENRSIYGTVTNKKTGNLLESVKITLKATSTGAKTETTSDNEGFFSFSELATDTYKLTANKKGYKKYKTTIQYESGEELEFTIELKKK
;
A
#
# COMPACT_ATOMS: atom_id res chain seq x y z
N MET A 1 -43.32 -47.77 13.22
CA MET A 1 -43.85 -48.85 12.34
C MET A 1 -44.70 -48.15 11.28
N SER A 2 -44.36 -48.10 9.99
CA SER A 2 -43.75 -49.13 9.14
C SER A 2 -42.68 -48.57 8.19
N LEU A 3 -41.62 -49.37 7.99
CA LEU A 3 -40.53 -49.29 7.01
C LEU A 3 -40.97 -49.74 5.60
N ILE A 4 -40.15 -49.42 4.58
CA ILE A 4 -39.66 -50.23 3.42
C ILE A 4 -38.63 -49.30 2.69
N LEU A 5 -37.29 -49.46 2.69
CA LEU A 5 -36.32 -50.51 2.29
C LEU A 5 -36.36 -50.85 0.76
N SER A 6 -35.55 -50.21 -0.10
CA SER A 6 -34.16 -50.52 -0.54
C SER A 6 -33.94 -51.81 -1.36
N PHE A 7 -33.22 -51.64 -2.50
CA PHE A 7 -31.95 -52.29 -2.91
C PHE A 7 -31.82 -53.19 -4.17
N ILE A 8 -30.76 -52.90 -4.97
CA ILE A 8 -29.69 -53.77 -5.57
C ILE A 8 -30.07 -54.79 -6.69
N LEU A 9 -29.26 -55.21 -7.69
CA LEU A 9 -28.00 -54.80 -8.39
C LEU A 9 -27.65 -55.96 -9.39
N PHE A 10 -27.10 -55.63 -10.58
CA PHE A 10 -26.14 -56.37 -11.48
C PHE A 10 -26.45 -57.71 -12.18
N PHE A 11 -26.13 -57.80 -13.50
CA PHE A 11 -24.94 -58.47 -14.07
C PHE A 11 -24.91 -58.42 -15.64
N THR A 12 -23.74 -58.14 -16.23
CA THR A 12 -23.30 -58.30 -17.64
C THR A 12 -22.63 -59.70 -17.84
N PRO A 13 -22.33 -60.28 -19.05
CA PRO A 13 -21.29 -59.77 -20.00
C PRO A 13 -21.24 -60.25 -21.50
N PHE A 14 -20.33 -59.60 -22.27
CA PHE A 14 -19.49 -60.07 -23.43
C PHE A 14 -20.11 -60.35 -24.85
N LEU A 15 -19.53 -60.07 -26.05
CA LEU A 15 -18.18 -59.70 -26.55
C LEU A 15 -18.16 -59.30 -28.09
N PHE A 16 -17.40 -58.24 -28.49
CA PHE A 16 -16.65 -57.83 -29.75
C PHE A 16 -17.20 -58.01 -31.22
N ILE A 17 -16.89 -57.20 -32.26
CA ILE A 17 -15.62 -56.56 -32.78
C ILE A 17 -15.86 -55.24 -33.59
N GLU A 18 -14.82 -54.39 -33.57
CA GLU A 18 -14.40 -53.08 -34.16
C GLU A 18 -14.57 -52.67 -35.66
N GLN A 19 -14.63 -51.33 -35.86
CA GLN A 19 -13.83 -50.41 -36.74
C GLN A 19 -14.70 -49.21 -37.21
N SER A 20 -14.34 -47.91 -37.26
CA SER A 20 -13.15 -47.12 -36.89
C SER A 20 -13.45 -45.59 -37.00
N PHE A 21 -12.84 -44.76 -36.13
CA PHE A 21 -12.51 -43.31 -36.18
C PHE A 21 -13.56 -42.19 -36.44
N ALA A 22 -13.83 -41.40 -35.40
CA ALA A 22 -13.45 -39.97 -35.29
C ALA A 22 -13.65 -39.48 -33.83
N GLU A 23 -12.57 -39.26 -33.08
CA GLU A 23 -12.59 -38.66 -31.75
C GLU A 23 -12.98 -37.18 -31.80
N LYS A 24 -14.04 -36.80 -31.08
CA LYS A 24 -14.19 -35.44 -30.54
C LYS A 24 -13.67 -35.47 -29.11
N THR A 25 -12.56 -34.78 -28.88
CA THR A 25 -12.02 -34.52 -27.55
C THR A 25 -13.08 -33.80 -26.70
N PRO A 26 -13.36 -34.22 -25.46
CA PRO A 26 -14.24 -33.48 -24.56
C PRO A 26 -13.49 -32.24 -24.04
N GLN A 27 -14.01 -31.04 -24.32
CA GLN A 27 -13.52 -29.81 -23.69
C GLN A 27 -13.78 -29.87 -22.17
N LYS A 28 -12.70 -29.77 -21.37
CA LYS A 28 -12.78 -29.39 -19.96
C LYS A 28 -13.48 -28.03 -19.84
N PRO A 29 -14.34 -27.81 -18.83
CA PRO A 29 -14.82 -26.47 -18.53
C PRO A 29 -13.63 -25.62 -18.10
N VAL A 30 -13.33 -24.58 -18.87
CA VAL A 30 -12.39 -23.53 -18.47
C VAL A 30 -13.06 -22.77 -17.32
N SER A 31 -12.45 -22.77 -16.13
CA SER A 31 -12.85 -21.85 -15.07
C SER A 31 -12.50 -20.44 -15.53
N GLN A 32 -13.51 -19.69 -15.96
CA GLN A 32 -13.35 -18.29 -16.30
C GLN A 32 -13.09 -17.55 -14.98
N LYS A 33 -11.84 -17.13 -14.75
CA LYS A 33 -11.51 -16.18 -13.67
C LYS A 33 -12.24 -14.88 -14.04
N GLU A 34 -13.36 -14.60 -13.38
CA GLU A 34 -14.11 -13.36 -13.61
C GLU A 34 -13.27 -12.18 -13.10
N ILE A 35 -12.61 -11.49 -14.03
CA ILE A 35 -11.97 -10.20 -13.76
C ILE A 35 -13.09 -9.22 -13.44
N HIS A 36 -13.25 -8.88 -12.16
CA HIS A 36 -14.21 -7.88 -11.71
C HIS A 36 -13.59 -6.50 -11.93
N LEU A 37 -13.92 -5.88 -13.06
CA LEU A 37 -13.45 -4.53 -13.39
C LEU A 37 -14.24 -3.49 -12.56
N HIS A 38 -13.55 -2.62 -11.81
CA HIS A 38 -14.15 -1.45 -11.19
C HIS A 38 -14.94 -0.66 -12.26
N THR A 39 -16.24 -0.52 -12.06
CA THR A 39 -17.08 0.26 -12.97
C THR A 39 -17.54 1.53 -12.26
N PRO A 40 -16.99 2.72 -12.57
CA PRO A 40 -17.47 4.01 -12.05
C PRO A 40 -18.90 4.33 -12.53
N PHE A 41 -19.47 5.46 -12.07
CA PHE A 41 -20.76 5.94 -12.57
C PHE A 41 -20.67 6.42 -14.01
N ILE A 42 -21.17 5.62 -14.93
CA ILE A 42 -21.23 5.92 -16.37
C ILE A 42 -22.39 6.89 -16.64
N GLU A 43 -22.10 8.01 -17.30
CA GLU A 43 -23.16 8.95 -17.68
C GLU A 43 -24.07 8.35 -18.78
N ASN A 44 -25.38 8.42 -18.57
CA ASN A 44 -26.33 7.97 -19.56
C ASN A 44 -26.53 9.02 -20.68
N LYS A 45 -25.95 8.73 -21.85
CA LYS A 45 -26.19 9.45 -23.12
C LYS A 45 -27.06 8.64 -24.10
N GLY A 46 -27.95 7.80 -23.56
CA GLY A 46 -28.88 6.94 -24.29
C GLY A 46 -28.40 5.50 -24.48
N GLN A 47 -27.51 5.01 -23.59
CA GLN A 47 -27.10 3.60 -23.56
C GLN A 47 -28.12 2.74 -22.83
N VAL A 48 -28.82 3.32 -21.85
CA VAL A 48 -29.87 2.70 -21.06
C VAL A 48 -31.11 3.59 -21.07
N ASN A 49 -32.17 3.20 -20.37
CA ASN A 49 -33.42 3.95 -20.30
C ASN A 49 -33.19 5.45 -20.02
N ASP A 50 -33.86 6.32 -20.77
CA ASP A 50 -33.65 7.78 -20.72
C ASP A 50 -33.97 8.44 -19.37
N ARG A 51 -34.65 7.72 -18.46
CA ARG A 51 -34.86 8.16 -17.06
C ARG A 51 -33.60 8.08 -16.22
N ILE A 52 -32.65 7.24 -16.60
CA ILE A 52 -31.37 7.09 -15.89
C ILE A 52 -30.47 8.28 -16.23
N ALA A 53 -29.85 8.88 -15.21
CA ALA A 53 -28.80 9.88 -15.33
C ALA A 53 -27.42 9.21 -15.33
N PHE A 54 -27.19 8.31 -14.36
CA PHE A 54 -25.93 7.58 -14.20
C PHE A 54 -26.17 6.12 -13.84
N TYR A 55 -25.24 5.24 -14.18
CA TYR A 55 -25.30 3.84 -13.74
C TYR A 55 -23.91 3.27 -13.52
N SER A 56 -23.80 2.36 -12.56
CA SER A 56 -22.58 1.64 -12.19
C SER A 56 -22.90 0.14 -12.07
N LYS A 57 -21.86 -0.71 -12.17
CA LYS A 57 -21.97 -2.15 -11.96
C LYS A 57 -20.89 -2.59 -10.98
N ASN A 58 -21.29 -3.21 -9.87
CA ASN A 58 -20.41 -3.76 -8.86
C ASN A 58 -20.69 -5.27 -8.69
N PRO A 59 -19.89 -6.01 -7.90
CA PRO A 59 -20.11 -7.45 -7.68
C PRO A 59 -21.49 -7.79 -7.09
N LEU A 60 -22.10 -6.85 -6.35
CA LEU A 60 -23.42 -7.01 -5.72
C LEU A 60 -24.59 -6.79 -6.71
N GLY A 61 -24.36 -6.10 -7.82
CA GLY A 61 -25.38 -5.80 -8.82
C GLY A 61 -25.13 -4.53 -9.61
N ALA A 62 -26.16 -4.04 -10.29
CA ALA A 62 -26.12 -2.75 -10.96
C ALA A 62 -26.81 -1.68 -10.12
N VAL A 63 -26.21 -0.50 -10.02
CA VAL A 63 -26.82 0.68 -9.40
C VAL A 63 -27.17 1.67 -10.48
N PHE A 64 -28.43 2.10 -10.53
CA PHE A 64 -28.90 3.12 -11.46
C PHE A 64 -29.38 4.34 -10.68
N VAL A 65 -29.02 5.52 -11.14
CA VAL A 65 -29.48 6.78 -10.55
C VAL A 65 -30.29 7.53 -11.58
N THR A 66 -31.54 7.85 -11.27
CA THR A 66 -32.46 8.53 -12.19
C THR A 66 -32.22 10.03 -12.22
N LYS A 67 -32.71 10.69 -13.28
CA LYS A 67 -32.69 12.16 -13.41
C LYS A 67 -33.54 12.84 -12.34
N GLU A 68 -34.49 12.12 -11.77
CA GLU A 68 -35.37 12.55 -10.69
C GLU A 68 -34.81 12.26 -9.28
N GLY A 69 -33.63 11.62 -9.17
CA GLY A 69 -32.97 11.34 -7.89
C GLY A 69 -33.43 10.06 -7.18
N GLU A 70 -33.96 9.09 -7.90
CA GLU A 70 -34.20 7.72 -7.40
C GLU A 70 -32.92 6.88 -7.59
N ILE A 71 -32.52 6.12 -6.56
CA ILE A 71 -31.39 5.18 -6.60
C ILE A 71 -31.96 3.76 -6.68
N VAL A 72 -31.61 3.01 -7.71
CA VAL A 72 -32.13 1.67 -7.97
C VAL A 72 -31.00 0.66 -7.86
N TYR A 73 -31.05 -0.19 -6.84
CA TYR A 73 -30.14 -1.31 -6.62
C TYR A 73 -30.74 -2.57 -7.27
N ALA A 74 -30.22 -2.96 -8.43
CA ALA A 74 -30.63 -4.15 -9.16
C ALA A 74 -29.68 -5.31 -8.86
N MET A 75 -30.14 -6.25 -8.02
CA MET A 75 -29.33 -7.37 -7.52
C MET A 75 -29.87 -8.70 -8.02
N SER A 76 -28.99 -9.69 -8.17
CA SER A 76 -29.36 -11.05 -8.60
C SER A 76 -28.56 -12.13 -7.88
N LYS A 77 -29.19 -13.27 -7.59
CA LYS A 77 -28.52 -14.45 -7.01
C LYS A 77 -28.78 -15.67 -7.89
N GLY A 78 -27.77 -16.06 -8.68
CA GLY A 78 -27.87 -17.09 -9.71
C GLY A 78 -28.84 -16.74 -10.85
N ASP A 79 -29.07 -17.69 -11.76
CA ASP A 79 -29.78 -17.43 -13.04
C ASP A 79 -31.30 -17.22 -12.93
N LYS A 80 -31.89 -17.27 -11.73
CA LYS A 80 -33.36 -17.37 -11.56
C LYS A 80 -34.02 -16.38 -10.60
N LYS A 81 -33.25 -15.54 -9.89
CA LYS A 81 -33.82 -14.56 -8.93
C LYS A 81 -33.12 -13.22 -9.03
N SER A 82 -33.90 -12.16 -9.25
CA SER A 82 -33.44 -10.77 -9.26
C SER A 82 -34.43 -9.89 -8.52
N ILE A 83 -33.92 -8.92 -7.76
CA ILE A 83 -34.73 -7.90 -7.08
C ILE A 83 -34.25 -6.52 -7.51
N ALA A 84 -35.12 -5.53 -7.39
CA ALA A 84 -34.77 -4.12 -7.51
C ALA A 84 -35.22 -3.41 -6.24
N LEU A 85 -34.27 -2.92 -5.44
CA LEU A 85 -34.57 -2.01 -4.35
C LEU A 85 -34.51 -0.58 -4.89
N LYS A 86 -35.59 0.17 -4.69
CA LYS A 86 -35.68 1.56 -5.15
C LYS A 86 -35.68 2.48 -3.96
N GLU A 87 -34.58 3.18 -3.78
CA GLU A 87 -34.45 4.22 -2.79
C GLU A 87 -34.87 5.57 -3.37
N HIS A 88 -35.69 6.30 -2.63
CA HIS A 88 -36.12 7.63 -3.02
C HIS A 88 -36.12 8.60 -1.83
N ILE A 89 -35.85 9.85 -2.15
CA ILE A 89 -35.85 10.96 -1.20
C ILE A 89 -37.30 11.46 -1.06
N ILE A 90 -37.82 11.55 0.16
CA ILE A 90 -39.19 12.02 0.43
C ILE A 90 -39.20 13.54 0.51
N ASN A 91 -40.15 14.17 -0.19
CA ASN A 91 -40.36 15.63 -0.19
C ASN A 91 -39.10 16.44 -0.55
N ALA A 92 -38.23 15.88 -1.39
CA ALA A 92 -37.00 16.55 -1.81
C ALA A 92 -37.28 17.81 -2.61
N GLU A 93 -36.38 18.78 -2.51
CA GLU A 93 -36.19 19.74 -3.60
C GLU A 93 -35.72 18.99 -4.85
N LYS A 94 -36.11 19.48 -6.04
CA LYS A 94 -35.90 18.75 -7.30
C LYS A 94 -34.40 18.40 -7.47
N PRO A 95 -33.98 17.13 -7.35
CA PRO A 95 -32.57 16.78 -7.32
C PRO A 95 -31.87 17.19 -8.62
N SER A 96 -30.66 17.72 -8.50
CA SER A 96 -29.79 18.12 -9.60
C SER A 96 -28.70 17.07 -9.81
N VAL A 97 -29.08 15.87 -10.23
CA VAL A 97 -28.14 14.74 -10.43
C VAL A 97 -27.10 15.08 -11.49
N LYS A 98 -25.82 15.17 -11.09
CA LYS A 98 -24.67 15.51 -11.94
C LYS A 98 -23.44 14.71 -11.52
N GLY A 99 -22.53 14.50 -12.46
CA GLY A 99 -21.19 14.01 -12.12
C GLY A 99 -20.43 15.02 -11.28
N LYS A 100 -19.82 14.56 -10.17
CA LYS A 100 -19.04 15.39 -9.24
C LYS A 100 -17.55 15.15 -9.47
N ALA A 101 -17.10 13.91 -9.25
CA ALA A 101 -15.74 13.46 -9.49
C ALA A 101 -15.62 12.75 -10.83
N ARG A 102 -14.80 13.23 -11.76
CA ARG A 102 -14.64 12.58 -13.07
C ARG A 102 -13.63 11.43 -12.97
N SER A 103 -14.05 10.25 -13.41
CA SER A 103 -13.19 9.07 -13.49
C SER A 103 -12.27 9.16 -14.71
N PHE A 104 -11.10 8.54 -14.62
CA PHE A 104 -10.18 8.39 -15.77
C PHE A 104 -10.74 7.47 -16.85
N ALA A 105 -11.66 6.57 -16.50
CA ALA A 105 -12.29 5.65 -17.44
C ALA A 105 -13.28 6.37 -18.37
N THR A 106 -13.27 5.96 -19.65
CA THR A 106 -14.31 6.32 -20.62
C THR A 106 -14.88 5.07 -21.28
N PHE A 107 -16.17 5.12 -21.59
CA PHE A 107 -16.89 3.93 -22.06
C PHE A 107 -17.36 4.06 -23.50
N ASN A 108 -17.20 2.98 -24.25
CA ASN A 108 -17.67 2.83 -25.63
C ASN A 108 -18.70 1.71 -25.69
N PHE A 109 -19.85 1.98 -26.31
CA PHE A 109 -20.97 1.05 -26.46
C PHE A 109 -21.30 0.85 -27.94
N PHE A 110 -20.84 -0.28 -28.48
CA PHE A 110 -21.07 -0.69 -29.86
C PHE A 110 -22.17 -1.76 -29.93
N ARG A 111 -23.43 -1.35 -29.72
CA ARG A 111 -24.57 -2.29 -29.67
C ARG A 111 -25.25 -2.44 -31.03
N GLY A 112 -25.32 -3.68 -31.52
CA GLY A 112 -26.00 -4.04 -32.77
C GLY A 112 -25.25 -3.61 -34.04
N LYS A 113 -25.86 -3.91 -35.20
CA LYS A 113 -25.24 -3.72 -36.52
C LYS A 113 -25.30 -2.27 -37.04
N ASN A 114 -26.10 -1.40 -36.41
CA ASN A 114 -26.24 -0.02 -36.84
C ASN A 114 -25.22 0.89 -36.16
N GLN A 115 -24.22 1.36 -36.92
CA GLN A 115 -23.16 2.24 -36.42
C GLN A 115 -23.69 3.58 -35.89
N SER A 116 -24.83 4.07 -36.38
CA SER A 116 -25.41 5.32 -35.86
C SER A 116 -25.96 5.18 -34.43
N SER A 117 -26.14 3.94 -33.95
CA SER A 117 -26.57 3.64 -32.58
C SER A 117 -25.38 3.46 -31.63
N TRP A 118 -24.15 3.48 -32.15
CA TRP A 118 -22.94 3.38 -31.34
C TRP A 118 -22.73 4.66 -30.53
N LYS A 119 -22.22 4.50 -29.31
CA LYS A 119 -21.90 5.60 -28.40
C LYS A 119 -20.44 5.47 -28.03
N SER A 120 -19.68 6.54 -28.16
CA SER A 120 -18.24 6.54 -27.85
C SER A 120 -17.88 7.70 -26.94
N ASN A 121 -16.77 7.56 -26.21
CA ASN A 121 -16.24 8.57 -25.29
C ASN A 121 -17.25 9.02 -24.24
N ILE A 122 -18.01 8.07 -23.69
CA ILE A 122 -18.97 8.36 -22.64
C ILE A 122 -18.19 8.57 -21.34
N PRO A 123 -18.34 9.75 -20.69
CA PRO A 123 -17.63 10.02 -19.45
C PRO A 123 -18.19 9.16 -18.32
N ALA A 124 -17.31 8.81 -17.39
CA ALA A 124 -17.68 8.21 -16.12
C ALA A 124 -17.16 9.05 -14.95
N TYR A 125 -17.70 8.76 -13.77
CA TYR A 125 -17.52 9.55 -12.56
C TYR A 125 -17.37 8.65 -11.33
N ASP A 126 -16.40 8.92 -10.46
CA ASP A 126 -16.20 8.16 -9.22
C ASP A 126 -17.20 8.60 -8.13
N SER A 127 -17.73 9.83 -8.26
CA SER A 127 -18.85 10.32 -7.45
C SER A 127 -19.82 11.17 -8.27
N ILE A 128 -21.07 11.16 -7.84
CA ILE A 128 -22.15 11.98 -8.38
C ILE A 128 -22.83 12.75 -7.25
N THR A 129 -23.32 13.96 -7.53
CA THR A 129 -24.07 14.78 -6.57
C THR A 129 -25.52 14.87 -6.97
N PHE A 130 -26.40 14.92 -5.98
CA PHE A 130 -27.84 15.19 -6.12
C PHE A 130 -28.13 16.69 -5.94
N GLY A 131 -27.11 17.50 -5.62
CA GLY A 131 -27.26 18.89 -5.18
C GLY A 131 -27.88 18.98 -3.79
N GLU A 132 -28.41 20.16 -3.46
CA GLU A 132 -29.27 20.34 -2.28
C GLU A 132 -30.58 19.57 -2.49
N ILE A 133 -30.78 18.52 -1.69
CA ILE A 133 -31.98 17.68 -1.70
C ILE A 133 -33.02 18.16 -0.69
N TYR A 134 -32.59 18.95 0.29
CA TYR A 134 -33.42 19.77 1.18
C TYR A 134 -32.74 21.12 1.39
N GLU A 135 -33.48 22.11 1.88
CA GLU A 135 -32.92 23.42 2.26
C GLU A 135 -31.70 23.24 3.19
N GLY A 136 -30.51 23.54 2.65
CA GLY A 136 -29.22 23.40 3.33
C GLY A 136 -28.75 21.95 3.57
N ILE A 137 -29.25 20.96 2.81
CA ILE A 137 -28.77 19.58 2.90
C ILE A 137 -28.44 19.04 1.52
N GLU A 138 -27.18 18.72 1.29
CA GLU A 138 -26.70 18.10 0.07
C GLU A 138 -26.55 16.58 0.22
N LEU A 139 -26.72 15.86 -0.90
CA LEU A 139 -26.45 14.42 -1.00
C LEU A 139 -25.48 14.15 -2.15
N SER A 140 -24.48 13.32 -1.90
CA SER A 140 -23.65 12.69 -2.94
C SER A 140 -23.57 11.19 -2.79
N LEU A 141 -23.37 10.52 -3.94
CA LEU A 141 -23.04 9.10 -3.99
C LEU A 141 -21.62 8.92 -4.48
N ASN A 142 -20.96 8.00 -3.82
CA ASN A 142 -19.54 7.70 -3.96
C ASN A 142 -19.40 6.23 -4.32
N ASN A 143 -18.61 5.91 -5.34
CA ASN A 143 -18.40 4.53 -5.79
C ASN A 143 -16.93 4.15 -5.62
N ASN A 144 -16.64 3.29 -4.64
CA ASN A 144 -15.30 2.76 -4.37
C ASN A 144 -15.03 1.43 -5.12
N GLY A 145 -15.95 0.99 -5.98
CA GLY A 145 -15.87 -0.23 -6.77
C GLY A 145 -16.39 -1.50 -6.11
N LYS A 146 -16.48 -1.52 -4.77
CA LYS A 146 -17.12 -2.61 -4.00
C LYS A 146 -18.54 -2.22 -3.58
N THR A 147 -18.73 -1.00 -3.07
CA THR A 147 -19.99 -0.47 -2.54
C THR A 147 -20.30 0.93 -3.08
N ILE A 148 -21.54 1.39 -2.85
CA ILE A 148 -21.94 2.78 -3.10
C ILE A 148 -22.22 3.45 -1.76
N GLU A 149 -21.43 4.46 -1.42
CA GLU A 149 -21.52 5.22 -0.18
C GLU A 149 -22.40 6.47 -0.37
N LYS A 150 -23.13 6.84 0.69
CA LYS A 150 -24.03 7.99 0.74
C LYS A 150 -23.47 9.01 1.72
N ILE A 151 -23.19 10.22 1.22
CA ILE A 151 -22.72 11.32 2.06
C ILE A 151 -23.77 12.40 2.12
N TYR A 152 -24.13 12.78 3.35
CA TYR A 152 -24.98 13.94 3.61
C TYR A 152 -24.14 15.08 4.18
N ARG A 153 -24.24 16.26 3.57
CA ARG A 153 -23.65 17.50 4.07
C ARG A 153 -24.77 18.42 4.53
N VAL A 154 -24.82 18.71 5.82
CA VAL A 154 -25.88 19.49 6.46
C VAL A 154 -25.31 20.86 6.83
N HIS A 155 -25.65 21.88 6.05
CA HIS A 155 -25.19 23.27 6.22
C HIS A 155 -25.72 23.90 7.52
N PRO A 156 -25.03 24.93 8.05
CA PRO A 156 -25.48 25.67 9.23
C PRO A 156 -26.97 26.04 9.17
N GLY A 157 -27.69 25.75 10.25
CA GLY A 157 -29.12 26.04 10.38
C GLY A 157 -30.06 25.01 9.76
N ALA A 158 -29.57 24.09 8.92
CA ALA A 158 -30.37 23.01 8.36
C ALA A 158 -30.78 21.98 9.43
N LYS A 159 -31.77 21.15 9.12
CA LYS A 159 -32.37 20.18 10.07
C LYS A 159 -32.18 18.77 9.58
N THR A 160 -31.33 17.99 10.25
CA THR A 160 -31.14 16.55 9.97
C THR A 160 -32.44 15.75 9.99
N SER A 161 -33.44 16.16 10.78
CA SER A 161 -34.77 15.55 10.81
C SER A 161 -35.62 15.75 9.54
N ALA A 162 -35.17 16.61 8.62
CA ALA A 162 -35.74 16.73 7.29
C ALA A 162 -35.36 15.55 6.39
N ILE A 163 -34.20 14.91 6.64
CA ILE A 163 -33.70 13.80 5.84
C ILE A 163 -34.62 12.61 6.03
N LYS A 164 -35.37 12.29 4.97
CA LYS A 164 -36.27 11.16 4.92
C LYS A 164 -36.10 10.44 3.60
N MET A 165 -35.63 9.23 3.71
CA MET A 165 -35.41 8.32 2.60
C MET A 165 -36.38 7.17 2.72
N THR A 166 -36.65 6.50 1.62
CA THR A 166 -37.51 5.33 1.65
C THR A 166 -37.19 4.35 0.57
N PHE A 167 -37.39 3.08 0.89
CA PHE A 167 -37.18 1.97 -0.02
C PHE A 167 -38.50 1.32 -0.43
N ASP A 168 -38.61 1.02 -1.72
CA ASP A 168 -39.54 0.06 -2.30
C ASP A 168 -38.78 -1.20 -2.72
N GLY A 169 -39.43 -2.37 -2.66
CA GLY A 169 -38.86 -3.66 -3.05
C GLY A 169 -38.36 -4.55 -1.91
N ALA A 170 -38.39 -4.06 -0.66
CA ALA A 170 -38.12 -4.86 0.55
C ALA A 170 -39.42 -5.43 1.14
N ARG A 171 -39.33 -6.57 1.85
CA ARG A 171 -40.44 -7.20 2.59
C ARG A 171 -40.59 -6.63 4.00
N ALA A 172 -39.47 -6.27 4.61
CA ALA A 172 -39.37 -5.60 5.90
C ALA A 172 -38.15 -4.68 5.91
N ALA A 173 -38.18 -3.67 6.77
CA ALA A 173 -37.03 -2.83 7.06
C ALA A 173 -36.98 -2.57 8.56
N SER A 174 -35.80 -2.67 9.14
CA SER A 174 -35.56 -2.42 10.56
C SER A 174 -34.15 -1.90 10.78
N VAL A 175 -33.93 -1.27 11.93
CA VAL A 175 -32.58 -1.03 12.44
C VAL A 175 -32.25 -2.20 13.36
N ASN A 176 -31.15 -2.90 13.08
CA ASN A 176 -30.74 -4.05 13.88
C ASN A 176 -30.06 -3.60 15.20
N THR A 177 -29.68 -4.55 16.04
CA THR A 177 -29.05 -4.26 17.35
C THR A 177 -27.69 -3.58 17.22
N SER A 178 -27.04 -3.71 16.07
CA SER A 178 -25.77 -3.05 15.72
C SER A 178 -26.02 -1.74 14.96
N GLY A 179 -27.19 -1.10 15.09
CA GLY A 179 -27.43 0.23 14.51
C GLY A 179 -27.45 0.32 12.96
N GLN A 180 -27.30 -0.80 12.24
CA GLN A 180 -27.35 -0.88 10.78
C GLN A 180 -28.80 -0.91 10.28
N LEU A 181 -29.04 -0.39 9.08
CA LEU A 181 -30.35 -0.50 8.42
C LEU A 181 -30.40 -1.80 7.63
N GLU A 182 -31.26 -2.72 8.06
CA GLU A 182 -31.46 -4.03 7.44
C GLU A 182 -32.77 -4.06 6.66
N LEU A 183 -32.69 -4.43 5.39
CA LEU A 183 -33.82 -4.64 4.50
C LEU A 183 -33.98 -6.14 4.21
N ASP A 184 -35.06 -6.76 4.65
CA ASP A 184 -35.35 -8.16 4.27
C ASP A 184 -35.83 -8.19 2.81
N THR A 185 -35.17 -9.00 1.99
CA THR A 185 -35.50 -9.17 0.58
C THR A 185 -35.58 -10.65 0.20
N GLU A 186 -36.18 -10.96 -0.94
CA GLU A 186 -36.25 -12.35 -1.44
C GLU A 186 -34.87 -13.00 -1.70
N LEU A 187 -33.79 -12.22 -1.79
CA LEU A 187 -32.42 -12.73 -1.93
C LEU A 187 -31.72 -12.99 -0.59
N GLY A 188 -32.30 -12.52 0.53
CA GLY A 188 -31.69 -12.40 1.84
C GLY A 188 -31.70 -10.96 2.34
N PRO A 189 -31.23 -10.69 3.57
CA PRO A 189 -31.10 -9.33 4.09
C PRO A 189 -30.09 -8.53 3.25
N VAL A 190 -30.41 -7.26 3.02
CA VAL A 190 -29.49 -6.24 2.48
C VAL A 190 -29.23 -5.24 3.58
N ILE A 191 -27.96 -5.06 3.93
CA ILE A 191 -27.54 -4.29 5.10
C ILE A 191 -26.84 -3.01 4.62
N PHE A 192 -27.24 -1.87 5.19
CA PHE A 192 -26.53 -0.61 5.05
C PHE A 192 -25.71 -0.38 6.32
N THR A 193 -24.45 0.01 6.14
CA THR A 193 -23.52 0.34 7.24
C THR A 193 -24.12 1.42 8.14
N LYS A 194 -23.82 1.35 9.44
CA LYS A 194 -24.27 2.37 10.39
C LYS A 194 -23.67 3.72 9.98
N PRO A 195 -24.44 4.83 10.03
CA PRO A 195 -23.92 6.15 9.74
C PRO A 195 -22.95 6.60 10.84
N VAL A 196 -21.88 7.31 10.46
CA VAL A 196 -21.10 8.15 11.38
C VAL A 196 -21.41 9.61 11.07
N ALA A 197 -21.46 10.46 12.09
CA ALA A 197 -21.67 11.90 11.89
C ALA A 197 -20.67 12.71 12.69
N TYR A 198 -20.19 13.81 12.13
CA TYR A 198 -19.23 14.69 12.78
C TYR A 198 -19.39 16.15 12.35
N GLN A 199 -18.98 17.07 13.22
CA GLN A 199 -18.82 18.49 12.91
C GLN A 199 -17.36 18.85 12.96
N GLU A 200 -16.91 19.62 11.98
CA GLU A 200 -15.53 20.08 11.93
C GLU A 200 -15.44 21.54 12.42
N THR A 201 -14.48 21.84 13.29
CA THR A 201 -14.18 23.21 13.72
C THR A 201 -12.69 23.40 13.82
N ASN A 202 -12.12 24.36 13.10
CA ASN A 202 -10.67 24.61 13.09
C ASN A 202 -9.84 23.36 12.74
N GLY A 203 -10.43 22.45 11.96
CA GLY A 203 -9.86 21.12 11.77
C GLY A 203 -9.82 20.34 13.07
N GLU A 204 -10.89 20.26 13.86
CA GLU A 204 -11.13 19.18 14.84
C GLU A 204 -12.47 18.52 14.57
N ARG A 205 -12.50 17.18 14.48
CA ARG A 205 -13.74 16.42 14.31
C ARG A 205 -14.41 16.13 15.65
N LYS A 206 -15.53 16.79 15.88
CA LYS A 206 -16.45 16.41 16.94
C LYS A 206 -17.47 15.41 16.43
N TYR A 207 -17.26 14.13 16.73
CA TYR A 207 -18.25 13.10 16.44
C TYR A 207 -19.56 13.35 17.21
N ILE A 208 -20.67 13.24 16.47
CA ILE A 208 -22.03 13.41 16.98
C ILE A 208 -22.72 12.07 16.87
N ALA A 209 -23.17 11.52 18.00
CA ALA A 209 -23.87 10.24 17.98
C ALA A 209 -25.07 10.30 17.03
N ILE A 210 -25.14 9.34 16.13
CA ILE A 210 -26.15 9.23 15.09
C ILE A 210 -26.63 7.77 15.00
N ALA A 211 -27.91 7.59 14.68
CA ALA A 211 -28.50 6.29 14.42
C ALA A 211 -29.51 6.39 13.28
N TYR A 212 -29.70 5.29 12.55
CA TYR A 212 -30.87 5.18 11.69
C TYR A 212 -32.16 5.22 12.52
N LYS A 213 -33.19 5.84 11.95
CA LYS A 213 -34.51 5.96 12.57
C LYS A 213 -35.59 5.56 11.59
N MET A 214 -36.31 4.49 11.89
CA MET A 214 -37.51 4.11 11.14
C MET A 214 -38.67 5.06 11.49
N HIS A 215 -39.43 5.47 10.48
CA HIS A 215 -40.62 6.30 10.66
C HIS A 215 -41.91 5.52 10.35
N GLU A 216 -42.98 5.84 11.08
CA GLU A 216 -44.30 5.25 10.84
C GLU A 216 -44.81 5.57 9.41
N ASN A 217 -45.41 4.55 8.80
CA ASN A 217 -45.72 4.55 7.38
C ASN A 217 -47.03 5.29 7.07
N ASN A 218 -46.96 6.62 7.02
CA ASN A 218 -48.10 7.47 6.62
C ASN A 218 -48.06 7.81 5.11
N TYR A 219 -47.19 7.17 4.33
CA TYR A 219 -46.92 7.52 2.93
C TYR A 219 -47.32 6.36 2.00
N HIS A 220 -48.49 6.49 1.36
CA HIS A 220 -48.98 5.53 0.37
C HIS A 220 -48.46 5.90 -1.03
N THR A 221 -47.26 5.48 -1.42
CA THR A 221 -46.71 5.90 -2.73
C THR A 221 -46.11 4.83 -3.63
N SER A 222 -46.01 3.56 -3.25
CA SER A 222 -45.51 2.53 -4.18
C SER A 222 -46.62 1.69 -4.80
N ALA A 223 -46.37 1.22 -6.03
CA ALA A 223 -47.21 0.25 -6.73
C ALA A 223 -47.25 -1.14 -6.02
N SER A 224 -46.37 -1.37 -5.05
CA SER A 224 -46.26 -2.56 -4.21
C SER A 224 -47.05 -2.48 -2.89
N GLY A 225 -47.51 -1.29 -2.49
CA GLY A 225 -48.36 -1.09 -1.30
C GLY A 225 -47.62 -1.02 0.04
N GLN A 226 -46.29 -1.14 0.08
CA GLN A 226 -45.49 -1.05 1.31
C GLN A 226 -44.17 -0.32 1.06
N ALA A 227 -44.05 0.92 1.53
CA ALA A 227 -42.82 1.70 1.53
C ALA A 227 -42.25 1.77 2.96
N PHE A 228 -40.93 1.68 3.13
CA PHE A 228 -40.31 1.83 4.45
C PHE A 228 -39.53 3.14 4.50
N ILE A 229 -39.80 3.97 5.50
CA ILE A 229 -39.21 5.30 5.62
C ILE A 229 -38.15 5.25 6.72
N TYR A 230 -36.96 5.71 6.40
CA TYR A 230 -35.90 5.90 7.36
C TYR A 230 -35.35 7.33 7.30
N GLY A 231 -34.76 7.76 8.40
CA GLY A 231 -33.99 8.99 8.51
C GLY A 231 -32.91 8.79 9.56
N PHE A 232 -32.48 9.89 10.17
CA PHE A 232 -31.46 9.87 11.20
C PHE A 232 -31.99 10.42 12.53
N ASP A 233 -31.66 9.73 13.62
CA ASP A 233 -31.68 10.33 14.95
C ASP A 233 -30.27 10.84 15.23
N VAL A 234 -30.13 12.16 15.40
CA VAL A 234 -28.83 12.79 15.58
C VAL A 234 -28.83 13.47 16.94
N GLN A 235 -27.84 13.17 17.77
CA GLN A 235 -27.64 13.84 19.05
C GLN A 235 -27.51 15.35 18.84
N LYS A 236 -27.82 16.14 19.87
CA LYS A 236 -27.68 17.59 19.82
C LYS A 236 -26.26 17.99 19.40
N TYR A 237 -26.17 18.77 18.33
CA TYR A 237 -24.94 19.31 17.77
C TYR A 237 -25.02 20.85 17.65
N ASP A 238 -23.90 21.50 17.34
CA ASP A 238 -23.83 22.94 17.12
C ASP A 238 -24.38 23.29 15.74
N ARG A 239 -25.63 23.76 15.70
CA ARG A 239 -26.32 24.07 14.44
C ARG A 239 -25.79 25.32 13.73
N SER A 240 -24.81 26.02 14.29
CA SER A 240 -24.10 27.09 13.58
C SER A 240 -22.98 26.56 12.67
N LYS A 241 -22.71 25.26 12.74
CA LYS A 241 -21.65 24.57 12.00
C LYS A 241 -22.24 23.51 11.09
N GLU A 242 -21.46 23.12 10.09
CA GLU A 242 -21.80 22.02 9.21
C GLU A 242 -21.77 20.68 9.97
N LEU A 243 -22.57 19.73 9.54
CA LEU A 243 -22.53 18.34 10.01
C LEU A 243 -22.40 17.43 8.78
N ILE A 244 -21.39 16.57 8.77
CA ILE A 244 -21.19 15.53 7.77
C ILE A 244 -21.71 14.20 8.30
N ILE A 245 -22.31 13.39 7.43
CA ILE A 245 -22.69 12.01 7.71
C ILE A 245 -22.04 11.11 6.65
N ASP A 246 -21.11 10.23 7.05
CA ASP A 246 -20.21 9.42 6.19
C ASP A 246 -19.81 8.08 6.85
N PRO A 247 -19.45 7.00 6.13
CA PRO A 247 -18.88 5.79 6.74
C PRO A 247 -17.36 5.61 6.49
N LEU A 248 -16.58 5.41 7.57
CA LEU A 248 -15.22 4.82 7.58
C LEU A 248 -15.25 3.37 7.04
N LEU A 249 -14.24 2.90 6.28
CA LEU A 249 -14.26 1.57 5.63
C LEU A 249 -14.14 0.41 6.64
N ALA A 250 -13.04 0.36 7.39
CA ALA A 250 -12.87 -0.54 8.54
C ALA A 250 -11.76 -0.01 9.48
N SER A 251 -11.88 -0.20 10.79
CA SER A 251 -10.81 0.09 11.75
C SER A 251 -11.08 -0.66 13.05
N THR A 252 -10.07 -1.35 13.59
CA THR A 252 -10.17 -2.18 14.80
C THR A 252 -9.01 -1.94 15.75
N PHE A 253 -9.22 -2.22 17.04
CA PHE A 253 -8.12 -2.48 17.96
C PHE A 253 -7.66 -3.94 17.87
N LEU A 254 -6.51 -4.19 18.48
CA LEU A 254 -6.02 -5.50 18.86
C LEU A 254 -5.11 -5.33 20.09
N GLY A 255 -5.56 -5.72 21.28
CA GLY A 255 -4.78 -5.46 22.48
C GLY A 255 -5.33 -6.04 23.77
N GLY A 256 -4.74 -5.60 24.88
CA GLY A 256 -5.11 -5.95 26.24
C GLY A 256 -4.89 -4.79 27.21
N THR A 257 -4.54 -5.11 28.45
CA THR A 257 -4.42 -4.14 29.55
C THR A 257 -2.99 -3.60 29.73
N GLY A 258 -2.01 -4.18 29.04
CA GLY A 258 -0.63 -3.71 28.96
C GLY A 258 -0.40 -2.76 27.78
N ALA A 259 0.86 -2.61 27.37
CA ALA A 259 1.23 -1.86 26.17
C ALA A 259 1.42 -2.81 24.99
N ASP A 260 0.75 -2.52 23.88
CA ASP A 260 0.72 -3.33 22.67
C ASP A 260 1.07 -2.49 21.44
N TYR A 261 2.05 -2.94 20.65
CA TYR A 261 2.59 -2.17 19.53
C TYR A 261 2.61 -2.98 18.25
N GLY A 262 1.79 -2.61 17.25
CA GLY A 262 1.85 -3.17 15.90
C GLY A 262 2.96 -2.51 15.09
N ARG A 263 4.05 -3.23 14.84
CA ARG A 263 5.25 -2.68 14.18
C ARG A 263 5.29 -2.97 12.68
N ALA A 264 4.74 -4.10 12.26
CA ALA A 264 4.72 -4.53 10.87
C ALA A 264 3.34 -5.05 10.48
N ILE A 265 2.96 -4.81 9.22
CA ILE A 265 1.76 -5.33 8.59
C ILE A 265 2.11 -5.88 7.21
N ALA A 266 1.48 -6.99 6.82
CA ALA A 266 1.53 -7.53 5.46
C ALA A 266 0.19 -8.16 5.08
N LEU A 267 -0.04 -8.29 3.78
CA LEU A 267 -1.19 -8.99 3.22
C LEU A 267 -0.72 -10.24 2.49
N ASN A 268 -1.49 -11.31 2.61
CA ASN A 268 -1.31 -12.45 1.72
C ASN A 268 -2.06 -12.27 0.39
N SER A 269 -1.89 -13.22 -0.52
CA SER A 269 -2.51 -13.18 -1.86
C SER A 269 -4.04 -13.15 -1.86
N THR A 270 -4.68 -13.52 -0.73
CA THR A 270 -6.14 -13.50 -0.55
C THR A 270 -6.66 -12.22 0.11
N GLY A 271 -5.76 -11.33 0.54
CA GLY A 271 -6.10 -10.09 1.26
C GLY A 271 -6.29 -10.29 2.77
N GLU A 272 -5.91 -11.43 3.34
CA GLU A 272 -5.87 -11.60 4.79
C GLU A 272 -4.70 -10.81 5.38
N VAL A 273 -4.97 -10.16 6.52
CA VAL A 273 -4.07 -9.18 7.13
C VAL A 273 -3.25 -9.84 8.22
N TYR A 274 -1.94 -9.75 8.11
CA TYR A 274 -1.00 -10.18 9.15
C TYR A 274 -0.39 -8.96 9.81
N VAL A 275 -0.43 -8.90 11.13
CA VAL A 275 0.22 -7.87 11.93
C VAL A 275 1.16 -8.53 12.92
N ALA A 276 2.37 -7.99 13.04
CA ALA A 276 3.33 -8.40 14.04
C ALA A 276 3.85 -7.21 14.83
N GLY A 277 4.31 -7.52 16.02
CA GLY A 277 4.74 -6.53 16.99
C GLY A 277 5.07 -7.18 18.32
N TYR A 278 4.87 -6.45 19.39
CA TYR A 278 5.05 -6.99 20.75
C TYR A 278 3.95 -6.51 21.68
N THR A 279 3.75 -7.29 22.73
CA THR A 279 2.69 -7.09 23.71
C THR A 279 3.24 -7.27 25.11
N GLU A 280 2.85 -6.41 26.03
CA GLU A 280 3.04 -6.57 27.49
C GLU A 280 1.76 -7.11 28.17
N SER A 281 0.71 -7.32 27.38
CA SER A 281 -0.62 -7.75 27.81
C SER A 281 -0.67 -9.28 27.97
N VAL A 282 -0.91 -9.77 29.18
CA VAL A 282 -1.08 -11.21 29.47
C VAL A 282 -2.36 -11.78 28.82
N GLU A 283 -3.33 -10.90 28.58
CA GLU A 283 -4.61 -11.19 27.95
C GLU A 283 -4.68 -10.81 26.47
N PHE A 284 -3.55 -10.51 25.83
CA PHE A 284 -3.53 -10.24 24.39
C PHE A 284 -4.19 -11.40 23.62
N PRO A 285 -5.00 -11.12 22.59
CA PRO A 285 -5.76 -12.15 21.93
C PRO A 285 -4.88 -13.25 21.33
N ALA A 286 -5.04 -14.48 21.79
CA ALA A 286 -4.46 -15.68 21.19
C ALA A 286 -5.54 -16.72 20.86
N THR A 287 -5.39 -17.38 19.71
CA THR A 287 -6.40 -18.31 19.20
C THR A 287 -6.13 -19.76 19.59
N THR A 288 -7.18 -20.55 19.77
CA THR A 288 -7.02 -21.99 20.05
C THR A 288 -6.32 -22.70 18.89
N GLY A 289 -5.25 -23.44 19.19
CA GLY A 289 -4.47 -24.16 18.18
C GLY A 289 -3.36 -23.33 17.52
N ALA A 290 -3.15 -22.09 17.96
CA ALA A 290 -1.93 -21.34 17.70
C ALA A 290 -0.70 -22.04 18.29
N TYR A 291 0.48 -21.67 17.78
CA TYR A 291 1.76 -22.21 18.24
C TYR A 291 1.95 -21.98 19.75
N GLU A 292 1.71 -20.75 20.19
CA GLU A 292 1.78 -20.36 21.59
C GLU A 292 0.62 -19.44 21.96
N THR A 293 0.01 -19.70 23.13
CA THR A 293 -1.24 -19.04 23.55
C THR A 293 -1.11 -18.25 24.85
N THR A 294 0.10 -18.12 25.38
CA THR A 294 0.40 -17.40 26.62
C THR A 294 1.73 -16.69 26.49
N VAL A 295 1.81 -15.46 26.99
CA VAL A 295 3.07 -14.75 27.19
C VAL A 295 3.96 -15.53 28.17
N GLN A 296 5.25 -15.63 27.88
CA GLN A 296 6.27 -16.30 28.72
C GLN A 296 7.15 -15.30 29.48
N GLY A 297 7.28 -14.06 28.97
CA GLY A 297 8.14 -13.02 29.50
C GLY A 297 7.40 -11.75 29.93
N ASN A 298 8.15 -10.64 30.01
CA ASN A 298 7.59 -9.31 30.29
C ASN A 298 6.93 -8.71 29.05
N SER A 299 7.47 -9.03 27.88
CA SER A 299 6.88 -8.70 26.59
C SER A 299 7.28 -9.76 25.60
N ASP A 300 6.32 -10.27 24.84
CA ASP A 300 6.57 -11.26 23.80
C ASP A 300 6.15 -10.70 22.44
N VAL A 301 6.72 -11.28 21.39
CA VAL A 301 6.27 -11.04 20.03
C VAL A 301 4.86 -11.58 19.89
N PHE A 302 3.98 -10.84 19.22
CA PHE A 302 2.72 -11.38 18.72
C PHE A 302 2.73 -11.41 17.20
N ILE A 303 2.02 -12.40 16.64
CA ILE A 303 1.63 -12.41 15.24
C ILE A 303 0.14 -12.71 15.18
N SER A 304 -0.61 -11.82 14.52
CA SER A 304 -2.07 -11.93 14.39
C SER A 304 -2.49 -11.86 12.94
N LYS A 305 -3.43 -12.73 12.57
CA LYS A 305 -4.04 -12.83 11.26
C LYS A 305 -5.52 -12.44 11.34
N LEU A 306 -5.93 -11.43 10.58
CA LEU A 306 -7.31 -10.95 10.52
C LEU A 306 -7.91 -11.14 9.12
N SER A 307 -9.24 -11.15 9.05
CA SER A 307 -9.97 -11.02 7.79
C SER A 307 -9.68 -9.67 7.12
N ALA A 308 -9.81 -9.61 5.79
CA ALA A 308 -9.58 -8.40 5.00
C ALA A 308 -10.43 -7.19 5.45
N ASP A 309 -11.62 -7.44 6.00
CA ASP A 309 -12.53 -6.43 6.51
C ASP A 309 -12.29 -6.07 7.99
N LEU A 310 -11.27 -6.65 8.63
CA LEU A 310 -10.88 -6.43 10.02
C LEU A 310 -11.95 -6.81 11.07
N THR A 311 -12.96 -7.59 10.67
CA THR A 311 -14.06 -7.99 11.57
C THR A 311 -13.77 -9.28 12.36
N THR A 312 -12.79 -10.06 11.92
CA THR A 312 -12.51 -11.39 12.48
C THR A 312 -11.02 -11.62 12.68
N LEU A 313 -10.61 -11.93 13.92
CA LEU A 313 -9.30 -12.52 14.21
C LEU A 313 -9.32 -14.00 13.84
N ILE A 314 -8.62 -14.36 12.77
CA ILE A 314 -8.57 -15.72 12.21
C ILE A 314 -7.59 -16.59 13.00
N ALA A 315 -6.40 -16.06 13.29
CA ALA A 315 -5.37 -16.72 14.08
C ALA A 315 -4.56 -15.68 14.84
N SER A 316 -4.03 -16.03 16.00
CA SER A 316 -3.11 -15.19 16.75
C SER A 316 -2.27 -16.05 17.68
N THR A 317 -0.97 -15.79 17.70
CA THR A 317 0.04 -16.52 18.49
C THR A 317 0.98 -15.55 19.16
N TYR A 318 1.55 -15.98 20.28
CA TYR A 318 2.77 -15.40 20.82
C TYR A 318 4.01 -16.09 20.22
N LEU A 319 5.17 -15.47 20.42
CA LEU A 319 6.48 -16.04 20.20
C LEU A 319 7.48 -15.34 21.15
N GLY A 320 7.93 -16.03 22.18
CA GLY A 320 8.84 -15.46 23.17
C GLY A 320 9.32 -16.48 24.18
N GLY A 321 10.27 -16.05 25.02
CA GLY A 321 10.79 -16.78 26.16
C GLY A 321 10.61 -15.98 27.45
N SER A 322 11.46 -16.23 28.45
CA SER A 322 11.33 -15.66 29.78
C SER A 322 11.69 -14.17 29.92
N GLY A 323 12.27 -13.56 28.89
CA GLY A 323 12.79 -12.19 28.84
C GLY A 323 11.84 -11.19 28.17
N SER A 324 12.40 -10.27 27.40
CA SER A 324 11.64 -9.32 26.56
C SER A 324 11.98 -9.55 25.10
N ASP A 325 10.95 -9.85 24.30
CA ASP A 325 11.05 -10.25 22.91
C ASP A 325 10.19 -9.33 22.06
N LEU A 326 10.82 -8.61 21.12
CA LEU A 326 10.16 -7.58 20.34
C LEU A 326 10.27 -7.87 18.85
N GLY A 327 9.12 -7.98 18.17
CA GLY A 327 9.05 -8.14 16.71
C GLY A 327 8.99 -6.78 16.00
N PHE A 328 9.82 -6.60 14.96
CA PHE A 328 9.96 -5.31 14.27
C PHE A 328 9.61 -5.37 12.78
N SER A 329 9.87 -6.49 12.10
CA SER A 329 9.55 -6.66 10.68
C SER A 329 8.85 -7.99 10.42
N LEU A 330 7.99 -8.01 9.40
CA LEU A 330 7.23 -9.17 8.95
C LEU A 330 7.16 -9.18 7.43
N VAL A 331 7.50 -10.32 6.83
CA VAL A 331 7.35 -10.58 5.39
C VAL A 331 6.67 -11.93 5.17
N ILE A 332 5.95 -12.04 4.05
CA ILE A 332 5.20 -13.24 3.68
C ILE A 332 5.74 -13.75 2.35
N ASP A 333 6.13 -15.03 2.30
CA ASP A 333 6.56 -15.65 1.06
C ASP A 333 5.38 -16.08 0.16
N SER A 334 5.69 -16.56 -1.05
CA SER A 334 4.67 -16.98 -2.02
C SER A 334 3.85 -18.21 -1.58
N ASP A 335 4.30 -18.93 -0.55
CA ASP A 335 3.60 -20.09 0.04
C ASP A 335 2.75 -19.66 1.26
N ASP A 336 2.57 -18.36 1.47
CA ASP A 336 1.93 -17.71 2.64
C ASP A 336 2.66 -18.03 3.97
N THR A 337 3.94 -18.39 3.92
CA THR A 337 4.76 -18.60 5.12
C THR A 337 5.21 -17.26 5.68
N ILE A 338 5.16 -17.14 7.01
CA ILE A 338 5.40 -15.87 7.71
C ILE A 338 6.81 -15.86 8.25
N PHE A 339 7.58 -14.83 7.94
CA PHE A 339 8.87 -14.56 8.56
C PHE A 339 8.77 -13.31 9.42
N VAL A 340 9.34 -13.37 10.62
CA VAL A 340 9.41 -12.24 11.56
C VAL A 340 10.84 -12.12 12.08
N SER A 341 11.32 -10.89 12.21
CA SER A 341 12.58 -10.58 12.86
C SER A 341 12.42 -9.57 13.99
N GLY A 342 13.41 -9.53 14.86
CA GLY A 342 13.41 -8.61 15.98
C GLY A 342 14.60 -8.79 16.88
N ARG A 343 14.40 -8.43 18.15
CA ARG A 343 15.35 -8.70 19.23
C ARG A 343 14.72 -9.53 20.33
N THR A 344 15.53 -10.32 21.00
CA THR A 344 15.15 -11.15 22.15
C THR A 344 16.14 -10.96 23.28
N GLY A 345 15.63 -10.77 24.50
CA GLY A 345 16.42 -10.83 25.74
C GLY A 345 16.26 -12.17 26.47
N SER A 346 15.69 -13.16 25.79
CA SER A 346 15.33 -14.45 26.35
C SER A 346 16.39 -15.49 26.03
N THR A 347 17.05 -16.04 27.04
CA THR A 347 17.99 -17.18 26.84
C THR A 347 17.28 -18.48 26.42
N ASP A 348 15.97 -18.50 26.56
CA ASP A 348 15.06 -19.60 26.23
C ASP A 348 14.05 -19.23 25.13
N PHE A 349 14.35 -18.21 24.31
CA PHE A 349 13.58 -17.91 23.11
C PHE A 349 13.40 -19.17 22.24
N PRO A 350 12.20 -19.41 21.68
CA PRO A 350 11.94 -20.62 20.91
C PRO A 350 12.83 -20.73 19.67
N THR A 351 13.73 -21.71 19.67
CA THR A 351 14.54 -22.09 18.50
C THR A 351 14.23 -23.50 18.03
N THR A 352 14.53 -23.78 16.76
CA THR A 352 14.32 -25.11 16.16
C THR A 352 15.60 -25.91 16.11
N LYS A 353 15.49 -27.25 16.20
CA LYS A 353 16.64 -28.17 16.29
C LYS A 353 17.71 -27.98 15.20
N ASP A 354 17.28 -27.68 13.98
CA ASP A 354 18.16 -27.57 12.81
C ASP A 354 18.43 -26.11 12.42
N ALA A 355 18.15 -25.16 13.33
CA ALA A 355 18.43 -23.74 13.13
C ALA A 355 19.94 -23.44 13.06
N TYR A 356 20.28 -22.32 12.44
CA TYR A 356 21.64 -21.80 12.34
C TYR A 356 22.29 -21.65 13.72
N ASN A 357 21.59 -21.02 14.67
CA ASN A 357 22.02 -20.87 16.05
C ASN A 357 20.84 -21.06 17.02
N THR A 358 21.05 -21.92 18.02
CA THR A 358 20.07 -22.21 19.09
C THR A 358 20.51 -21.66 20.44
N ASP A 359 21.69 -21.06 20.53
CA ASP A 359 22.26 -20.54 21.76
C ASP A 359 22.18 -19.00 21.77
N TYR A 360 21.69 -18.45 22.87
CA TYR A 360 21.75 -17.02 23.17
C TYR A 360 23.19 -16.65 23.52
N THR A 361 23.79 -15.74 22.75
CA THR A 361 25.18 -15.30 22.92
C THR A 361 25.30 -13.80 23.18
N GLY A 362 24.26 -13.02 22.89
CA GLY A 362 24.27 -11.57 23.02
C GLY A 362 24.38 -11.07 24.45
N GLY A 363 24.48 -9.75 24.57
CA GLY A 363 24.52 -9.04 25.84
C GLY A 363 23.16 -9.05 26.54
N ASN A 364 22.45 -7.93 26.47
CA ASN A 364 21.06 -7.80 26.88
C ASN A 364 20.08 -8.31 25.82
N TYR A 365 20.48 -8.28 24.54
CA TYR A 365 19.64 -8.71 23.44
C TYR A 365 20.43 -9.41 22.33
N ASP A 366 19.86 -10.47 21.77
CA ASP A 366 20.24 -11.05 20.47
C ASP A 366 19.19 -10.72 19.40
N ALA A 367 19.59 -10.68 18.14
CA ALA A 367 18.62 -10.65 17.05
C ALA A 367 18.03 -12.07 16.86
N PHE A 368 16.82 -12.14 16.30
CA PHE A 368 16.23 -13.41 15.89
C PHE A 368 15.59 -13.31 14.51
N VAL A 369 15.45 -14.46 13.85
CA VAL A 369 14.57 -14.65 12.69
C VAL A 369 13.76 -15.92 12.91
N SER A 370 12.44 -15.82 12.73
CA SER A 370 11.52 -16.93 12.92
C SER A 370 10.59 -17.08 11.72
N LYS A 371 10.31 -18.34 11.36
CA LYS A 371 9.45 -18.75 10.26
C LYS A 371 8.27 -19.54 10.82
N LEU A 372 7.05 -19.10 10.54
CA LEU A 372 5.82 -19.69 11.04
C LEU A 372 4.90 -20.13 9.90
N SER A 373 4.09 -21.14 10.14
CA SER A 373 3.05 -21.56 9.20
C SER A 373 2.00 -20.47 8.98
N SER A 374 1.38 -20.43 7.80
CA SER A 374 0.38 -19.41 7.42
C SER A 374 -0.83 -19.30 8.36
N ASN A 375 -1.15 -20.39 9.07
CA ASN A 375 -2.23 -20.46 10.07
C ASN A 375 -1.74 -20.23 11.51
N LEU A 376 -0.46 -19.88 11.70
CA LEU A 376 0.19 -19.60 12.98
C LEU A 376 0.15 -20.74 14.00
N SER A 377 -0.07 -21.99 13.55
CA SER A 377 -0.12 -23.16 14.45
C SER A 377 1.24 -23.82 14.70
N SER A 378 2.28 -23.40 13.98
CA SER A 378 3.59 -24.08 14.03
C SER A 378 4.74 -23.11 13.75
N LEU A 379 5.73 -23.12 14.63
CA LEU A 379 7.07 -22.57 14.39
C LEU A 379 7.84 -23.56 13.51
N ILE A 380 8.06 -23.21 12.25
CA ILE A 380 8.69 -24.06 11.24
C ILE A 380 10.21 -24.04 11.41
N ALA A 381 10.77 -22.84 11.57
CA ALA A 381 12.19 -22.62 11.84
C ALA A 381 12.34 -21.37 12.71
N SER A 382 13.36 -21.34 13.57
CA SER A 382 13.65 -20.16 14.39
C SER A 382 15.07 -20.21 14.91
N THR A 383 15.80 -19.11 14.77
CA THR A 383 17.22 -18.99 15.09
C THR A 383 17.49 -17.71 15.86
N TYR A 384 18.42 -17.76 16.80
CA TYR A 384 19.14 -16.56 17.22
C TYR A 384 20.13 -16.13 16.14
N PHE A 385 20.57 -14.89 16.20
CA PHE A 385 21.64 -14.36 15.38
C PHE A 385 22.27 -13.14 16.04
N GLY A 386 23.58 -13.19 16.29
CA GLY A 386 24.30 -12.18 17.04
C GLY A 386 25.69 -12.67 17.46
N GLY A 387 26.48 -11.77 18.03
CA GLY A 387 27.76 -12.04 18.69
C GLY A 387 27.62 -12.01 20.21
N SER A 388 28.60 -11.42 20.91
CA SER A 388 28.70 -11.44 22.38
C SER A 388 28.08 -10.24 23.11
N GLU A 389 27.70 -9.20 22.39
CA GLU A 389 27.11 -7.95 22.90
C GLU A 389 25.69 -7.74 22.34
N ASP A 390 25.12 -6.54 22.42
CA ASP A 390 23.74 -6.28 21.98
C ASP A 390 23.60 -6.33 20.45
N ASP A 391 22.66 -7.15 19.97
CA ASP A 391 22.37 -7.36 18.54
C ASP A 391 20.87 -7.21 18.26
N ILE A 392 20.50 -6.43 17.24
CA ILE A 392 19.08 -6.14 16.95
C ILE A 392 18.80 -6.24 15.45
N GLY A 393 17.84 -7.08 15.06
CA GLY A 393 17.40 -7.25 13.67
C GLY A 393 16.10 -6.50 13.37
N TYR A 394 16.21 -5.36 12.68
CA TYR A 394 15.07 -4.45 12.49
C TYR A 394 14.23 -4.71 11.25
N SER A 395 14.85 -5.12 10.15
CA SER A 395 14.16 -5.28 8.87
C SER A 395 14.67 -6.52 8.14
N ILE A 396 13.74 -7.20 7.46
CA ILE A 396 13.99 -8.39 6.66
C ILE A 396 13.32 -8.26 5.30
N ASP A 397 13.92 -8.89 4.29
CA ASP A 397 13.34 -9.04 2.94
C ASP A 397 13.70 -10.42 2.37
N ILE A 398 12.96 -10.88 1.37
CA ILE A 398 13.11 -12.21 0.75
C ILE A 398 13.51 -12.06 -0.71
N ASP A 399 14.61 -12.70 -1.12
CA ASP A 399 14.99 -12.74 -2.54
C ASP A 399 14.11 -13.70 -3.35
N LEU A 400 14.25 -13.67 -4.69
CA LEU A 400 13.47 -14.53 -5.59
C LEU A 400 13.77 -16.02 -5.41
N GLU A 401 14.92 -16.36 -4.83
CA GLU A 401 15.29 -17.73 -4.47
C GLU A 401 14.74 -18.15 -3.09
N GLY A 402 14.09 -17.25 -2.35
CA GLY A 402 13.52 -17.48 -1.04
C GLY A 402 14.50 -17.30 0.13
N ASN A 403 15.73 -16.85 -0.11
CA ASN A 403 16.68 -16.58 0.97
C ASN A 403 16.26 -15.33 1.74
N ILE A 404 16.52 -15.35 3.04
CA ILE A 404 16.08 -14.29 3.95
C ILE A 404 17.26 -13.35 4.20
N PHE A 405 17.10 -12.08 3.84
CA PHE A 405 18.04 -11.05 4.23
C PHE A 405 17.54 -10.35 5.49
N ALA A 406 18.46 -10.01 6.39
CA ALA A 406 18.19 -9.28 7.62
C ALA A 406 19.23 -8.17 7.79
N THR A 407 18.78 -6.99 8.20
CA THR A 407 19.63 -5.86 8.55
C THR A 407 19.29 -5.33 9.95
N GLY A 408 20.25 -4.66 10.55
CA GLY A 408 20.09 -4.00 11.84
C GLY A 408 21.40 -3.42 12.31
N TYR A 409 21.60 -3.35 13.63
CA TYR A 409 22.89 -2.99 14.19
C TYR A 409 23.35 -3.98 15.25
N THR A 410 24.66 -3.95 15.49
CA THR A 410 25.37 -4.84 16.39
C THR A 410 26.38 -4.04 17.20
N ALA A 411 26.50 -4.33 18.50
CA ALA A 411 27.61 -3.89 19.35
C ALA A 411 28.75 -4.94 19.41
N SER A 412 28.56 -6.08 18.76
CA SER A 412 29.42 -7.25 18.86
C SER A 412 30.59 -7.14 17.89
N GLU A 413 31.84 -7.04 18.39
CA GLU A 413 33.04 -7.18 17.54
C GLU A 413 33.19 -8.58 16.93
N ASP A 414 32.60 -9.58 17.58
CA ASP A 414 32.58 -10.99 17.18
C ASP A 414 31.28 -11.41 16.50
N PHE A 415 30.51 -10.47 15.96
CA PHE A 415 29.33 -10.77 15.16
C PHE A 415 29.65 -11.80 14.06
N PRO A 416 28.76 -12.79 13.85
CA PRO A 416 28.97 -13.85 12.87
C PRO A 416 29.05 -13.29 11.45
N VAL A 417 30.26 -13.23 10.91
CA VAL A 417 30.57 -12.87 9.52
C VAL A 417 31.09 -14.07 8.75
N THR A 418 30.73 -14.17 7.48
CA THR A 418 31.19 -15.27 6.60
C THR A 418 32.44 -14.87 5.81
N THR A 419 33.12 -15.83 5.22
CA THR A 419 34.24 -15.55 4.31
C THR A 419 33.76 -14.93 3.01
N ASP A 420 34.64 -14.22 2.31
CA ASP A 420 34.40 -13.62 0.99
C ASP A 420 33.24 -12.59 0.95
N THR A 421 32.90 -12.00 2.10
CA THR A 421 31.98 -10.86 2.19
C THR A 421 32.72 -9.53 2.15
N TYR A 422 31.97 -8.44 2.05
CA TYR A 422 32.49 -7.08 1.91
C TYR A 422 33.48 -6.70 3.01
N THR A 423 33.12 -6.90 4.29
CA THR A 423 34.05 -6.72 5.40
C THR A 423 33.69 -7.58 6.60
N SER A 424 34.72 -8.15 7.22
CA SER A 424 34.61 -8.94 8.45
C SER A 424 34.94 -8.13 9.71
N LYS A 425 34.92 -6.79 9.62
CA LYS A 425 35.42 -5.91 10.67
C LYS A 425 34.34 -4.97 11.15
N PHE A 426 34.11 -5.01 12.46
CA PHE A 426 33.59 -3.91 13.25
C PHE A 426 34.58 -2.74 13.21
N ARG A 427 34.12 -1.54 12.90
CA ARG A 427 34.99 -0.40 12.53
C ARG A 427 35.01 0.74 13.55
N GLY A 428 34.10 0.76 14.52
CA GLY A 428 34.14 1.69 15.65
C GLY A 428 32.76 1.97 16.24
N GLY A 429 32.68 3.01 17.06
CA GLY A 429 31.48 3.31 17.84
C GLY A 429 31.11 2.23 18.86
N ASP A 430 29.90 2.38 19.40
CA ASP A 430 29.21 1.35 20.17
C ASP A 430 28.40 0.42 19.27
N TYR A 431 28.06 0.85 18.03
CA TYR A 431 27.23 0.08 17.10
C TYR A 431 27.68 0.23 15.65
N ASP A 432 27.75 -0.89 14.92
CA ASP A 432 27.87 -0.94 13.46
C ASP A 432 26.62 -1.57 12.83
N THR A 433 26.34 -1.26 11.57
CA THR A 433 25.30 -1.94 10.81
C THR A 433 25.75 -3.34 10.41
N PHE A 434 24.85 -4.31 10.41
CA PHE A 434 25.09 -5.62 9.81
C PHE A 434 24.12 -5.91 8.68
N LEU A 435 24.54 -6.80 7.77
CA LEU A 435 23.67 -7.37 6.76
C LEU A 435 23.95 -8.87 6.63
N SER A 436 22.89 -9.67 6.71
CA SER A 436 22.97 -11.13 6.79
C SER A 436 21.98 -11.80 5.85
N LYS A 437 22.41 -12.87 5.20
CA LYS A 437 21.63 -13.70 4.29
C LYS A 437 21.54 -15.12 4.83
N PHE A 438 20.33 -15.62 5.04
CA PHE A 438 20.05 -16.97 5.52
C PHE A 438 19.41 -17.83 4.45
N GLN A 439 19.60 -19.14 4.58
CA GLN A 439 18.76 -20.11 3.87
C GLN A 439 17.29 -19.95 4.27
N ASN A 440 16.37 -20.24 3.35
CA ASN A 440 14.92 -20.13 3.58
C ASN A 440 14.40 -20.96 4.78
N ASP A 441 15.10 -22.03 5.14
CA ASP A 441 14.79 -22.88 6.30
C ASP A 441 15.52 -22.46 7.59
N LEU A 442 16.26 -21.36 7.54
CA LEU A 442 17.06 -20.79 8.64
C LEU A 442 18.11 -21.74 9.22
N SER A 443 18.49 -22.80 8.51
CA SER A 443 19.49 -23.78 8.97
C SER A 443 20.94 -23.35 8.76
N GLY A 444 21.16 -22.32 7.94
CA GLY A 444 22.49 -21.82 7.63
C GLY A 444 22.53 -20.34 7.28
N LEU A 445 23.57 -19.67 7.75
CA LEU A 445 23.97 -18.33 7.34
C LEU A 445 24.81 -18.44 6.05
N ILE A 446 24.24 -17.96 4.94
CA ILE A 446 24.86 -17.99 3.61
C ILE A 446 25.95 -16.92 3.51
N ALA A 447 25.62 -15.69 3.91
CA ALA A 447 26.52 -14.56 3.89
C ALA A 447 26.24 -13.61 5.06
N SER A 448 27.27 -12.98 5.62
CA SER A 448 27.10 -11.91 6.62
C SER A 448 28.31 -10.97 6.64
N THR A 449 28.03 -9.68 6.76
CA THR A 449 29.02 -8.59 6.75
C THR A 449 28.61 -7.46 7.68
N TYR A 450 29.60 -6.68 8.11
CA TYR A 450 29.36 -5.36 8.69
C TYR A 450 29.25 -4.29 7.59
N LEU A 451 28.68 -3.14 7.94
CA LEU A 451 28.83 -1.86 7.26
C LEU A 451 28.89 -0.74 8.32
N GLY A 452 29.88 0.14 8.24
CA GLY A 452 30.05 1.22 9.21
C GLY A 452 31.40 1.91 9.12
N GLY A 453 31.54 2.96 9.92
CA GLY A 453 32.72 3.80 10.07
C GLY A 453 33.29 3.73 11.50
N SER A 454 33.81 4.85 12.02
CA SER A 454 34.50 4.88 13.32
C SER A 454 33.62 5.27 14.51
N SER A 455 32.38 5.67 14.27
CA SER A 455 31.36 6.08 15.23
C SER A 455 30.15 5.15 15.13
N ASN A 456 28.98 5.53 15.66
CA ASN A 456 27.79 4.69 15.59
C ASN A 456 27.16 4.70 14.19
N ASP A 457 26.78 3.52 13.71
CA ASP A 457 26.16 3.29 12.40
C ASP A 457 24.94 2.37 12.55
N TYR A 458 23.75 2.88 12.23
CA TYR A 458 22.48 2.19 12.48
C TYR A 458 21.81 1.77 11.18
N GLY A 459 21.65 0.47 10.95
CA GLY A 459 20.86 -0.08 9.83
C GLY A 459 19.38 -0.11 10.17
N GLY A 460 18.56 0.63 9.43
CA GLY A 460 17.13 0.78 9.70
C GLY A 460 16.22 -0.10 8.85
N SER A 461 16.48 -0.18 7.54
CA SER A 461 15.58 -0.84 6.59
C SER A 461 16.34 -1.45 5.41
N ILE A 462 15.79 -2.51 4.82
CA ILE A 462 16.36 -3.28 3.71
C ILE A 462 15.33 -3.47 2.60
N THR A 463 15.79 -3.46 1.35
CA THR A 463 14.98 -3.87 0.19
C THR A 463 15.87 -4.47 -0.91
N ILE A 464 15.34 -5.42 -1.67
CA ILE A 464 16.08 -6.16 -2.70
C ILE A 464 15.55 -5.79 -4.09
N ASP A 465 16.45 -5.45 -5.03
CA ASP A 465 16.07 -5.21 -6.43
C ASP A 465 15.83 -6.53 -7.20
N PRO A 466 15.14 -6.50 -8.36
CA PRO A 466 14.90 -7.71 -9.16
C PRO A 466 16.17 -8.42 -9.64
N GLU A 467 17.32 -7.73 -9.69
CA GLU A 467 18.63 -8.32 -9.99
C GLU A 467 19.28 -9.00 -8.77
N GLY A 468 18.66 -8.92 -7.59
CA GLY A 468 19.13 -9.50 -6.35
C GLY A 468 20.14 -8.65 -5.59
N ASN A 469 20.35 -7.39 -5.97
CA ASN A 469 21.18 -6.47 -5.19
C ASN A 469 20.38 -5.96 -3.99
N VAL A 470 21.10 -5.73 -2.90
CA VAL A 470 20.51 -5.37 -1.62
C VAL A 470 20.76 -3.90 -1.35
N TYR A 471 19.70 -3.15 -1.05
CA TYR A 471 19.77 -1.78 -0.59
C TYR A 471 19.45 -1.72 0.88
N ILE A 472 20.26 -0.99 1.63
CA ILE A 472 20.00 -0.68 3.03
C ILE A 472 19.99 0.84 3.23
N ALA A 473 19.08 1.29 4.09
CA ALA A 473 19.02 2.68 4.54
C ALA A 473 19.10 2.73 6.07
N GLY A 474 19.74 3.78 6.57
CA GLY A 474 20.00 3.98 7.98
C GLY A 474 20.53 5.37 8.27
N TYR A 475 21.09 5.57 9.46
CA TYR A 475 21.79 6.80 9.80
C TYR A 475 23.14 6.52 10.46
N THR A 476 24.05 7.47 10.36
CA THR A 476 25.45 7.33 10.75
C THR A 476 25.94 8.58 11.45
N GLU A 477 26.74 8.40 12.51
CA GLU A 477 27.54 9.45 13.16
C GLU A 477 29.01 9.40 12.70
N SER A 478 29.30 8.50 11.76
CA SER A 478 30.64 8.22 11.27
C SER A 478 31.01 9.18 10.15
N THR A 479 32.10 9.91 10.31
CA THR A 479 32.67 10.78 9.25
C THR A 479 33.45 10.02 8.16
N ASN A 480 33.54 8.69 8.29
CA ASN A 480 34.32 7.78 7.45
C ASN A 480 33.54 6.51 7.07
N LEU A 481 32.20 6.59 6.99
CA LEU A 481 31.36 5.59 6.37
C LEU A 481 31.93 5.26 4.98
N PRO A 482 31.99 3.98 4.57
CA PRO A 482 32.45 3.64 3.23
C PRO A 482 31.50 4.22 2.18
N THR A 483 31.99 5.16 1.38
CA THR A 483 31.28 5.72 0.22
C THR A 483 31.94 5.29 -1.09
N THR A 484 31.17 5.26 -2.17
CA THR A 484 31.70 5.05 -3.52
C THR A 484 32.16 6.37 -4.14
N SER A 485 33.11 6.32 -5.08
CA SER A 485 33.71 7.53 -5.66
C SER A 485 32.72 8.43 -6.39
N ASP A 486 31.66 7.83 -6.94
CA ASP A 486 30.64 8.50 -7.72
C ASP A 486 29.34 8.73 -6.91
N ALA A 487 29.38 8.46 -5.61
CA ALA A 487 28.25 8.66 -4.71
C ALA A 487 27.73 10.09 -4.75
N TYR A 488 26.41 10.25 -4.55
CA TYR A 488 25.74 11.55 -4.49
C TYR A 488 26.40 12.48 -3.46
N ASP A 489 26.70 11.96 -2.27
CA ASP A 489 27.48 12.63 -1.23
C ASP A 489 28.52 11.70 -0.61
N THR A 490 29.73 12.22 -0.49
CA THR A 490 30.90 11.52 0.09
C THR A 490 31.35 12.13 1.42
N SER A 491 30.61 13.11 1.93
CA SER A 491 30.88 13.84 3.17
C SER A 491 29.75 13.67 4.18
N HIS A 492 30.13 13.55 5.45
CA HIS A 492 29.23 13.69 6.59
C HIS A 492 29.06 15.18 6.92
N ASN A 493 27.84 15.69 6.85
CA ASN A 493 27.56 17.13 6.86
C ASN A 493 26.99 17.63 8.19
N GLY A 494 26.46 16.74 9.04
CA GLY A 494 25.77 17.09 10.27
C GLY A 494 26.30 16.40 11.53
N GLY A 495 25.40 16.16 12.49
CA GLY A 495 25.63 15.35 13.69
C GLY A 495 25.35 13.86 13.45
N SER A 496 24.27 13.57 12.75
CA SER A 496 23.94 12.27 12.19
C SER A 496 23.44 12.47 10.77
N ASP A 497 24.01 11.79 9.79
CA ASP A 497 23.52 11.83 8.41
C ASP A 497 22.78 10.53 8.10
N ALA A 498 21.75 10.58 7.24
CA ALA A 498 21.23 9.36 6.66
C ALA A 498 22.28 8.75 5.71
N PHE A 499 22.22 7.45 5.50
CA PHE A 499 22.99 6.80 4.45
C PHE A 499 22.14 5.81 3.68
N ILE A 500 22.52 5.59 2.42
CA ILE A 500 21.99 4.52 1.58
C ILE A 500 23.18 3.76 1.01
N ALA A 501 23.15 2.43 1.11
CA ALA A 501 24.17 1.55 0.57
C ALA A 501 23.55 0.44 -0.27
N LYS A 502 24.17 0.14 -1.41
CA LYS A 502 23.84 -0.96 -2.32
C LYS A 502 24.96 -2.00 -2.27
N LEU A 503 24.63 -3.25 -1.99
CA LEU A 503 25.55 -4.39 -1.98
C LEU A 503 25.13 -5.43 -3.01
N GLN A 504 26.10 -6.25 -3.44
CA GLN A 504 25.81 -7.47 -4.21
C GLN A 504 24.97 -8.44 -3.38
N GLY A 505 24.12 -9.24 -4.04
CA GLY A 505 23.24 -10.21 -3.37
C GLY A 505 23.94 -11.37 -2.64
N ASP A 506 25.24 -11.55 -2.84
CA ASP A 506 26.09 -12.47 -2.08
C ASP A 506 26.87 -11.76 -0.95
N LEU A 507 26.65 -10.45 -0.79
CA LEU A 507 27.29 -9.56 0.17
C LEU A 507 28.81 -9.44 0.00
N SER A 508 29.39 -9.84 -1.13
CA SER A 508 30.83 -9.83 -1.37
C SER A 508 31.41 -8.46 -1.71
N GLY A 509 30.56 -7.51 -2.14
CA GLY A 509 31.01 -6.18 -2.53
C GLY A 509 29.96 -5.08 -2.32
N LEU A 510 30.45 -3.93 -1.88
CA LEU A 510 29.72 -2.66 -1.87
C LEU A 510 29.72 -2.07 -3.29
N LEU A 511 28.53 -1.97 -3.90
CA LEU A 511 28.33 -1.48 -5.26
C LEU A 511 28.16 0.04 -5.31
N ALA A 512 27.42 0.60 -4.36
CA ALA A 512 27.21 2.03 -4.18
C ALA A 512 27.02 2.35 -2.70
N SER A 513 27.44 3.53 -2.25
CA SER A 513 27.15 3.99 -0.88
C SER A 513 27.35 5.49 -0.78
N THR A 514 26.37 6.18 -0.20
CA THR A 514 26.33 7.64 -0.10
C THR A 514 25.90 8.06 1.29
N TYR A 515 26.48 9.16 1.77
CA TYR A 515 25.82 9.97 2.79
C TYR A 515 24.59 10.66 2.20
N PHE A 516 23.68 11.11 3.06
CA PHE A 516 22.52 11.86 2.65
C PHE A 516 22.01 12.73 3.79
N GLY A 517 22.23 14.04 3.71
CA GLY A 517 21.87 14.92 4.80
C GLY A 517 22.30 16.36 4.64
N GLY A 518 22.01 17.14 5.69
CA GLY A 518 22.32 18.56 5.82
C GLY A 518 23.25 18.81 7.01
N SER A 519 23.20 20.02 7.57
CA SER A 519 24.07 20.44 8.68
C SER A 519 23.59 20.03 10.08
N GLY A 520 22.38 19.46 10.18
CA GLY A 520 21.70 19.00 11.39
C GLY A 520 21.74 17.49 11.56
N ASN A 521 20.62 16.88 11.92
CA ASN A 521 20.47 15.44 12.11
C ASN A 521 19.41 14.88 11.16
N GLU A 522 19.76 13.80 10.47
CA GLU A 522 18.88 13.02 9.62
C GLU A 522 18.71 11.62 10.19
N TYR A 523 17.45 11.25 10.47
CA TYR A 523 17.13 9.93 10.97
C TYR A 523 16.27 9.16 9.98
N VAL A 524 16.77 8.00 9.58
CA VAL A 524 16.01 6.93 8.92
C VAL A 524 15.82 5.85 9.98
N LEU A 525 14.60 5.74 10.51
CA LEU A 525 14.39 4.94 11.72
C LEU A 525 14.44 3.44 11.52
N GLN A 526 14.51 2.79 12.66
CA GLN A 526 14.74 1.37 12.85
C GLN A 526 13.43 0.54 12.92
N TYR A 527 12.26 1.15 12.74
CA TYR A 527 10.97 0.43 12.72
C TYR A 527 10.17 0.83 11.48
N GLY A 528 9.57 -0.15 10.79
CA GLY A 528 8.90 0.04 9.50
C GLY A 528 9.87 0.08 8.31
N ASP A 529 9.34 0.12 7.08
CA ASP A 529 10.15 0.09 5.86
C ASP A 529 10.41 1.50 5.34
N SER A 530 11.60 2.03 5.61
CA SER A 530 11.97 3.41 5.27
C SER A 530 12.67 3.56 3.91
N ILE A 531 12.87 2.45 3.19
CA ILE A 531 13.40 2.41 1.82
C ILE A 531 12.55 1.50 0.93
N THR A 532 12.35 1.88 -0.33
CA THR A 532 11.63 1.07 -1.31
C THR A 532 12.13 1.36 -2.73
N ILE A 533 11.92 0.43 -3.65
CA ILE A 533 12.38 0.51 -5.04
C ILE A 533 11.17 0.48 -5.96
N ASN A 534 11.11 1.41 -6.91
CA ASN A 534 10.08 1.38 -7.93
C ASN A 534 10.46 0.47 -9.12
N PRO A 535 9.52 0.07 -9.99
CA PRO A 535 9.82 -0.82 -11.13
C PRO A 535 10.86 -0.29 -12.12
N GLU A 536 11.13 1.03 -12.13
CA GLU A 536 12.19 1.64 -12.94
C GLU A 536 13.57 1.64 -12.26
N GLY A 537 13.70 1.06 -11.06
CA GLY A 537 14.94 0.95 -10.31
C GLY A 537 15.35 2.24 -9.56
N ASN A 538 14.41 3.16 -9.33
CA ASN A 538 14.66 4.35 -8.51
C ASN A 538 14.45 4.01 -7.04
N ILE A 539 15.35 4.55 -6.21
CA ILE A 539 15.37 4.30 -4.76
C ILE A 539 14.66 5.45 -4.07
N TYR A 540 13.61 5.12 -3.32
CA TYR A 540 12.89 6.07 -2.49
C TYR A 540 13.22 5.82 -1.03
N VAL A 541 13.56 6.88 -0.31
CA VAL A 541 13.91 6.84 1.12
C VAL A 541 13.13 7.92 1.85
N THR A 542 12.67 7.59 3.06
CA THR A 542 11.99 8.53 3.96
C THR A 542 12.66 8.54 5.33
N GLY A 543 12.54 9.66 6.03
CA GLY A 543 13.02 9.87 7.38
C GLY A 543 12.56 11.22 7.89
N TRP A 544 13.17 11.74 8.95
CA TRP A 544 12.97 13.13 9.35
C TRP A 544 14.29 13.83 9.63
N THR A 545 14.25 15.16 9.64
CA THR A 545 15.45 15.97 9.82
C THR A 545 15.13 17.33 10.44
N ASP A 546 16.09 17.86 11.22
CA ASP A 546 16.10 19.25 11.71
C ASP A 546 16.98 20.18 10.83
N SER A 547 17.54 19.65 9.73
CA SER A 547 18.42 20.39 8.81
C SER A 547 17.66 21.34 7.91
N SER A 548 17.85 22.64 8.15
CA SER A 548 17.35 23.70 7.25
C SER A 548 17.98 23.70 5.85
N ASP A 549 19.12 23.02 5.68
CA ASP A 549 19.87 22.88 4.42
C ASP A 549 19.87 21.44 3.89
N PHE A 550 18.93 20.60 4.33
CA PHE A 550 18.74 19.26 3.78
C PHE A 550 18.59 19.31 2.24
N PRO A 551 19.14 18.34 1.47
CA PRO A 551 19.06 18.37 0.02
C PRO A 551 17.62 18.25 -0.51
N THR A 552 17.02 19.36 -0.95
CA THR A 552 15.68 19.42 -1.57
C THR A 552 15.71 19.99 -2.98
N MET A 553 14.60 19.81 -3.72
CA MET A 553 14.40 20.43 -5.04
C MET A 553 13.52 21.67 -4.91
N SER A 554 13.90 22.78 -5.54
CA SER A 554 13.13 24.04 -5.45
C SER A 554 11.70 23.97 -6.00
N ASP A 555 11.42 22.98 -6.85
CA ASP A 555 10.10 22.72 -7.43
C ASP A 555 9.39 21.51 -6.80
N SER A 556 9.88 21.03 -5.65
CA SER A 556 9.24 20.00 -4.84
C SER A 556 7.94 20.48 -4.17
N TYR A 557 7.22 19.56 -3.53
CA TYR A 557 5.99 19.89 -2.83
C TYR A 557 6.24 20.91 -1.70
N GLN A 558 7.25 20.65 -0.87
CA GLN A 558 7.65 21.49 0.24
C GLN A 558 9.20 21.57 0.25
N PRO A 559 9.79 22.68 -0.25
CA PRO A 559 11.25 22.79 -0.40
C PRO A 559 11.98 23.19 0.88
N GLU A 560 11.25 23.68 1.89
CA GLU A 560 11.81 24.19 3.16
C GLU A 560 11.11 23.52 4.35
N ILE A 561 11.90 23.20 5.37
CA ILE A 561 11.41 22.76 6.68
C ILE A 561 10.50 23.84 7.29
N GLN A 562 9.38 23.43 7.90
CA GLN A 562 8.41 24.35 8.51
C GLN A 562 8.45 24.35 10.04
N GLY A 563 8.96 23.27 10.65
CA GLY A 563 8.97 23.09 12.09
C GLY A 563 10.34 22.79 12.70
N GLU A 564 10.34 22.09 13.83
CA GLU A 564 11.56 21.64 14.52
C GLU A 564 12.19 20.46 13.79
N SER A 565 11.35 19.56 13.27
CA SER A 565 11.79 18.49 12.39
C SER A 565 10.68 18.07 11.45
N ASP A 566 10.96 18.00 10.15
CA ASP A 566 9.96 17.58 9.16
C ASP A 566 10.38 16.25 8.54
N VAL A 567 9.40 15.51 8.02
CA VAL A 567 9.66 14.33 7.21
C VAL A 567 10.35 14.76 5.92
N PHE A 568 11.39 14.04 5.51
CA PHE A 568 11.93 14.11 4.15
C PHE A 568 11.49 12.89 3.34
N VAL A 569 11.25 13.09 2.05
CA VAL A 569 11.05 12.02 1.07
C VAL A 569 11.96 12.30 -0.10
N SER A 570 12.83 11.35 -0.44
CA SER A 570 13.85 11.52 -1.46
C SER A 570 13.89 10.37 -2.45
N ARG A 571 14.25 10.68 -3.70
CA ARG A 571 14.38 9.74 -4.81
C ARG A 571 15.78 9.83 -5.41
N LEU A 572 16.55 8.77 -5.25
CA LEU A 572 17.84 8.58 -5.92
C LEU A 572 17.70 7.61 -7.10
N ASP A 573 18.66 7.64 -8.01
CA ASP A 573 18.82 6.58 -9.00
C ASP A 573 19.38 5.29 -8.38
N GLY A 574 19.27 4.18 -9.09
CA GLY A 574 19.69 2.87 -8.59
C GLY A 574 21.18 2.76 -8.25
N ASN A 575 22.03 3.66 -8.74
CA ASN A 575 23.46 3.71 -8.42
C ASN A 575 23.81 4.69 -7.29
N LEU A 576 22.82 5.39 -6.73
CA LEU A 576 22.99 6.37 -5.66
C LEU A 576 23.94 7.53 -6.04
N GLU A 577 24.01 7.86 -7.33
CA GLU A 577 24.87 8.92 -7.88
C GLU A 577 24.12 10.25 -7.98
N THR A 578 22.80 10.18 -8.15
CA THR A 578 21.97 11.35 -8.47
C THR A 578 20.70 11.42 -7.63
N LEU A 579 20.50 12.55 -6.96
CA LEU A 579 19.21 12.91 -6.38
C LEU A 579 18.32 13.48 -7.49
N SER A 580 17.20 12.82 -7.76
CA SER A 580 16.28 13.18 -8.84
C SER A 580 14.99 13.86 -8.36
N ALA A 581 14.65 13.67 -7.08
CA ALA A 581 13.56 14.35 -6.40
C ALA A 581 13.81 14.37 -4.89
N SER A 582 13.42 15.44 -4.21
CA SER A 582 13.43 15.49 -2.74
C SER A 582 12.51 16.60 -2.25
N THR A 583 11.72 16.30 -1.23
CA THR A 583 10.75 17.21 -0.60
C THR A 583 10.72 16.98 0.90
N PHE A 584 10.28 18.01 1.63
CA PHE A 584 9.74 17.85 2.96
C PHE A 584 8.25 17.49 2.94
N LEU A 585 7.75 17.10 4.11
CA LEU A 585 6.35 16.95 4.45
C LEU A 585 6.19 17.21 5.96
N GLY A 586 5.72 18.40 6.33
CA GLY A 586 5.62 18.78 7.74
C GLY A 586 4.87 20.07 8.00
N GLY A 587 4.64 20.35 9.27
CA GLY A 587 3.99 21.54 9.80
C GLY A 587 4.91 22.31 10.74
N SER A 588 4.34 23.04 11.69
CA SER A 588 5.08 23.95 12.58
C SER A 588 5.84 23.28 13.73
N ARG A 589 5.72 21.96 13.92
CA ARG A 589 6.31 21.17 15.01
C ARG A 589 7.15 20.01 14.47
N SER A 590 7.12 18.85 15.13
CA SER A 590 7.91 17.69 14.74
C SER A 590 7.04 16.64 14.07
N GLU A 591 7.50 16.15 12.93
CA GLU A 591 6.92 15.05 12.19
C GLU A 591 7.95 13.96 11.98
N ARG A 592 7.52 12.70 12.11
CA ARG A 592 8.39 11.55 11.84
C ARG A 592 7.70 10.54 10.96
N SER A 593 8.41 10.03 9.96
CA SER A 593 7.95 8.93 9.11
C SER A 593 8.56 7.61 9.56
N TYR A 594 7.80 6.53 9.40
CA TYR A 594 8.26 5.16 9.70
C TYR A 594 8.20 4.22 8.49
N HIS A 595 7.31 4.50 7.52
CA HIS A 595 7.19 3.64 6.35
C HIS A 595 6.89 4.46 5.09
N ILE A 596 7.61 4.14 4.01
CA ILE A 596 7.36 4.53 2.62
C ILE A 596 6.97 3.32 1.74
N ALA A 597 5.88 3.42 1.00
CA ALA A 597 5.52 2.41 0.00
C ALA A 597 5.09 3.04 -1.33
N ILE A 598 5.16 2.24 -2.39
CA ILE A 598 4.83 2.66 -3.75
C ILE A 598 3.67 1.82 -4.27
N ASP A 599 2.61 2.47 -4.76
CA ASP A 599 1.50 1.75 -5.41
C ASP A 599 1.84 1.39 -6.87
N GLN A 600 0.97 0.59 -7.48
CA GLN A 600 1.12 0.14 -8.88
C GLN A 600 1.11 1.29 -9.91
N GLU A 601 0.73 2.50 -9.50
CA GLU A 601 0.71 3.71 -10.33
C GLU A 601 1.91 4.64 -10.02
N ASN A 602 2.92 4.14 -9.30
CA ASN A 602 4.11 4.89 -8.87
C ASN A 602 3.77 6.11 -7.97
N LYS A 603 2.66 6.09 -7.24
CA LYS A 603 2.40 7.07 -6.18
C LYS A 603 3.06 6.62 -4.88
N ILE A 604 3.58 7.59 -4.15
CA ILE A 604 4.40 7.37 -2.96
C ILE A 604 3.54 7.62 -1.73
N TYR A 605 3.40 6.63 -0.87
CA TYR A 605 2.67 6.74 0.39
C TYR A 605 3.65 6.77 1.56
N ILE A 606 3.38 7.65 2.51
CA ILE A 606 4.15 7.81 3.73
C ILE A 606 3.19 7.73 4.91
N THR A 607 3.56 6.96 5.94
CA THR A 607 2.90 7.01 7.26
C THR A 607 3.92 7.30 8.35
N GLY A 608 3.40 7.86 9.43
CA GLY A 608 4.19 8.27 10.58
C GLY A 608 3.30 8.90 11.63
N TYR A 609 3.83 9.89 12.35
CA TYR A 609 3.03 10.76 13.21
C TYR A 609 3.43 12.21 13.05
N SER A 610 2.50 13.10 13.38
CA SER A 610 2.70 14.54 13.36
C SER A 610 2.26 15.17 14.68
N GLU A 611 3.10 16.05 15.23
CA GLU A 611 2.78 16.87 16.40
C GLU A 611 2.19 18.24 16.00
N SER A 612 2.09 18.50 14.69
CA SER A 612 1.61 19.75 14.11
C SER A 612 0.11 19.74 13.83
N SER A 613 -0.61 20.74 14.36
CA SER A 613 -1.99 21.00 13.96
C SER A 613 -2.16 21.61 12.58
N ASP A 614 -1.06 22.09 11.99
CA ASP A 614 -0.98 22.62 10.63
C ASP A 614 -0.26 21.68 9.65
N PHE A 615 -0.12 20.39 10.01
CA PHE A 615 0.36 19.37 9.08
C PHE A 615 -0.45 19.38 7.77
N PRO A 616 0.21 19.23 6.60
CA PRO A 616 -0.46 19.35 5.32
C PRO A 616 -1.47 18.22 5.10
N THR A 617 -2.76 18.55 5.19
CA THR A 617 -3.90 17.68 4.83
C THR A 617 -4.63 18.20 3.59
N THR A 618 -5.40 17.33 2.93
CA THR A 618 -6.17 17.67 1.72
C THR A 618 -7.66 17.82 2.01
N ASN A 619 -8.38 18.67 1.27
CA ASN A 619 -9.79 19.04 1.58
C ASN A 619 -10.78 17.87 1.63
N THR A 620 -10.44 16.73 1.02
CA THR A 620 -11.30 15.55 0.95
C THR A 620 -10.92 14.47 1.96
N CYS A 621 -9.91 14.70 2.80
CA CYS A 621 -9.30 13.67 3.63
C CYS A 621 -10.26 12.98 4.62
N TYR A 622 -9.82 11.83 5.14
CA TYR A 622 -10.51 11.12 6.21
C TYR A 622 -10.49 11.84 7.53
N ASP A 623 -9.51 12.69 7.80
CA ASP A 623 -9.46 13.61 8.91
C ASP A 623 -8.45 14.72 8.57
N SER A 624 -8.85 15.98 8.73
CA SER A 624 -7.95 17.14 8.56
C SER A 624 -7.44 17.62 9.91
N SER A 625 -7.76 16.89 10.97
CA SER A 625 -7.62 17.32 12.35
C SER A 625 -6.48 16.64 13.06
N TYR A 626 -5.64 17.48 13.68
CA TYR A 626 -4.83 17.06 14.80
C TYR A 626 -5.70 17.12 16.07
N ASN A 627 -5.94 15.99 16.71
CA ASN A 627 -6.91 15.82 17.78
C ASN A 627 -6.32 15.43 19.14
N ASP A 628 -5.00 15.26 19.23
CA ASP A 628 -4.28 15.12 20.50
C ASP A 628 -4.49 16.35 21.41
N ALA A 629 -5.11 16.11 22.55
CA ALA A 629 -5.51 17.11 23.54
C ALA A 629 -4.55 17.21 24.73
N GLY A 630 -3.35 16.64 24.64
CA GLY A 630 -2.36 16.63 25.72
C GLY A 630 -1.96 18.04 26.21
N ASN A 631 -1.88 18.23 27.55
CA ASN A 631 -1.33 19.44 28.16
C ASN A 631 0.15 19.60 27.78
N GLU A 632 0.68 20.83 27.62
CA GLU A 632 2.08 21.15 27.21
C GLU A 632 3.19 20.39 27.97
N GLU A 633 2.87 19.76 29.11
CA GLU A 633 3.79 18.94 29.91
C GLU A 633 3.84 17.45 29.50
N ASP A 634 2.96 16.98 28.61
CA ASP A 634 2.94 15.61 28.09
C ASP A 634 3.97 15.45 26.97
N THR A 635 4.94 14.57 27.16
CA THR A 635 6.10 14.37 26.26
C THR A 635 5.83 13.38 25.13
N ALA A 636 4.67 12.72 25.15
CA ALA A 636 4.22 11.78 24.14
C ALA A 636 3.02 12.40 23.41
N ARG A 637 3.24 12.87 22.18
CA ARG A 637 2.28 13.63 21.38
C ARG A 637 2.32 13.16 19.95
N GLY A 638 1.17 13.21 19.29
CA GLY A 638 1.12 13.04 17.85
C GLY A 638 -0.05 12.19 17.36
N ASP A 639 -0.56 12.54 16.19
CA ASP A 639 -1.54 11.71 15.48
C ASP A 639 -0.90 11.08 14.27
N VAL A 640 -1.44 9.94 13.85
CA VAL A 640 -0.99 9.28 12.61
C VAL A 640 -1.32 10.17 11.44
N PHE A 641 -0.36 10.35 10.54
CA PHE A 641 -0.65 10.86 9.20
C PHE A 641 -0.51 9.74 8.17
N VAL A 642 -1.31 9.81 7.12
CA VAL A 642 -1.13 9.02 5.89
C VAL A 642 -1.15 9.99 4.73
N SER A 643 -0.02 10.08 4.02
CA SER A 643 0.18 11.03 2.92
C SER A 643 0.53 10.32 1.64
N LYS A 644 0.01 10.82 0.52
CA LYS A 644 0.23 10.30 -0.82
C LYS A 644 0.80 11.40 -1.70
N LEU A 645 2.04 11.25 -2.15
CA LEU A 645 2.74 12.14 -3.06
C LEU A 645 2.70 11.61 -4.49
N ARG A 646 2.76 12.52 -5.47
CA ARG A 646 2.81 12.21 -6.91
C ARG A 646 3.70 13.19 -7.66
N ASP A 647 3.75 13.00 -8.97
CA ASP A 647 4.47 13.89 -9.90
C ASP A 647 5.95 14.05 -9.50
N THR A 648 6.58 12.93 -9.11
CA THR A 648 7.97 12.92 -8.65
C THR A 648 8.17 13.86 -7.44
N LEU A 649 7.33 13.69 -6.41
CA LEU A 649 7.37 14.43 -5.13
C LEU A 649 7.06 15.95 -5.22
N LYS A 650 6.47 16.40 -6.32
CA LYS A 650 6.12 17.82 -6.52
C LYS A 650 4.74 18.20 -6.03
N LYS A 651 3.88 17.21 -5.78
CA LYS A 651 2.49 17.42 -5.40
C LYS A 651 2.05 16.43 -4.33
N LEU A 652 1.42 16.95 -3.29
CA LEU A 652 0.59 16.16 -2.38
C LEU A 652 -0.73 15.84 -3.09
N ASN A 653 -0.95 14.55 -3.33
CA ASN A 653 -2.17 14.04 -3.98
C ASN A 653 -3.32 13.96 -2.99
N SER A 654 -3.07 13.38 -1.83
CA SER A 654 -4.02 13.25 -0.72
C SER A 654 -3.25 13.09 0.58
N SER A 655 -3.79 13.60 1.68
CA SER A 655 -3.19 13.48 3.01
C SER A 655 -4.24 13.62 4.08
N THR A 656 -4.18 12.74 5.07
CA THR A 656 -5.14 12.64 6.17
C THR A 656 -4.45 12.38 7.49
N PHE A 657 -5.10 12.79 8.57
CA PHE A 657 -4.87 12.27 9.91
C PHE A 657 -5.67 10.98 10.16
N LEU A 658 -5.23 10.24 11.16
CA LEU A 658 -5.91 9.12 11.80
C LEU A 658 -5.46 9.11 13.28
N GLY A 659 -6.39 9.31 14.21
CA GLY A 659 -6.04 9.40 15.63
C GLY A 659 -7.21 9.77 16.52
N GLY A 660 -7.01 9.75 17.83
CA GLY A 660 -7.93 10.20 18.87
C GLY A 660 -7.25 11.18 19.83
N SER A 661 -7.80 11.35 21.02
CA SER A 661 -7.41 12.45 21.91
C SER A 661 -6.01 12.37 22.55
N LYS A 662 -5.22 11.34 22.26
CA LYS A 662 -3.90 11.04 22.83
C LYS A 662 -2.96 10.55 21.72
N GLU A 663 -1.73 10.22 22.08
CA GLU A 663 -0.72 9.74 21.16
C GLU A 663 -1.16 8.53 20.33
N ASP A 664 -0.96 8.65 19.01
CA ASP A 664 -1.18 7.63 18.01
C ASP A 664 -0.02 7.64 16.99
N ARG A 665 0.54 6.46 16.68
CA ARG A 665 1.65 6.35 15.73
C ARG A 665 1.44 5.25 14.72
N GLY A 666 1.50 5.58 13.42
CA GLY A 666 1.43 4.61 12.33
C GLY A 666 2.83 4.15 11.93
N TYR A 667 3.13 2.87 12.11
CA TYR A 667 4.46 2.30 11.86
C TYR A 667 4.59 1.66 10.49
N SER A 668 3.51 1.10 9.95
CA SER A 668 3.58 0.39 8.69
C SER A 668 2.26 0.46 7.90
N LEU A 669 2.35 0.45 6.57
CA LEU A 669 1.23 0.47 5.65
C LEU A 669 1.41 -0.53 4.50
N VAL A 670 0.32 -1.03 3.94
CA VAL A 670 0.35 -1.94 2.78
C VAL A 670 -0.91 -1.76 1.94
N PHE A 671 -0.87 -2.20 0.68
CA PHE A 671 -2.00 -2.10 -0.24
C PHE A 671 -2.66 -3.45 -0.53
N ASP A 672 -4.00 -3.49 -0.59
CA ASP A 672 -4.68 -4.60 -1.25
C ASP A 672 -4.59 -4.50 -2.79
N ASN A 673 -5.12 -5.52 -3.48
CA ASN A 673 -5.19 -5.56 -4.94
C ASN A 673 -6.05 -4.45 -5.56
N GLU A 674 -6.89 -3.79 -4.77
CA GLU A 674 -7.69 -2.63 -5.19
C GLU A 674 -7.01 -1.30 -4.89
N GLY A 675 -5.84 -1.31 -4.23
CA GLY A 675 -5.07 -0.14 -3.83
C GLY A 675 -5.53 0.49 -2.52
N ASN A 676 -6.46 -0.12 -1.79
CA ASN A 676 -6.85 0.36 -0.45
C ASN A 676 -5.67 0.19 0.50
N VAL A 677 -5.55 1.11 1.44
CA VAL A 677 -4.38 1.23 2.32
C VAL A 677 -4.73 0.68 3.68
N TYR A 678 -4.03 -0.36 4.10
CA TYR A 678 -4.03 -0.81 5.49
C TYR A 678 -2.91 -0.06 6.22
N VAL A 679 -3.18 0.45 7.40
CA VAL A 679 -2.19 1.10 8.28
C VAL A 679 -2.25 0.44 9.64
N ALA A 680 -1.10 0.06 10.17
CA ALA A 680 -0.94 -0.50 11.50
C ALA A 680 -0.01 0.34 12.36
N GLY A 681 -0.28 0.34 13.67
CA GLY A 681 0.45 1.15 14.62
C GLY A 681 -0.02 0.89 16.05
N TYR A 682 0.19 1.86 16.94
CA TYR A 682 -0.43 1.86 18.25
C TYR A 682 -1.15 3.18 18.52
N THR A 683 -2.03 3.12 19.50
CA THR A 683 -2.83 4.24 19.97
C THR A 683 -3.00 4.13 21.47
N SER A 684 -2.85 5.25 22.16
CA SER A 684 -3.22 5.41 23.57
C SER A 684 -4.63 5.98 23.74
N SER A 685 -5.31 6.23 22.61
CA SER A 685 -6.59 6.93 22.51
C SER A 685 -7.78 5.98 22.65
N SER A 686 -8.51 6.11 23.75
CA SER A 686 -9.78 5.37 23.93
C SER A 686 -10.88 5.77 22.94
N ASP A 687 -10.70 6.91 22.28
CA ASP A 687 -11.59 7.48 21.27
C ASP A 687 -11.00 7.42 19.85
N PHE A 688 -10.01 6.55 19.63
CA PHE A 688 -9.48 6.27 18.29
C PHE A 688 -10.61 5.89 17.31
N PRO A 689 -10.54 6.28 16.02
CA PRO A 689 -11.60 5.98 15.06
C PRO A 689 -11.73 4.48 14.80
N LEU A 690 -12.90 3.92 15.13
CA LEU A 690 -13.21 2.49 14.99
C LEU A 690 -14.46 2.27 14.14
N SER A 691 -14.52 1.09 13.52
CA SER A 691 -15.74 0.54 12.93
C SER A 691 -16.55 -0.22 13.96
N GLU A 692 -17.86 -0.21 13.85
CA GLU A 692 -18.73 -0.84 14.86
C GLU A 692 -18.69 -2.37 14.81
N ASP A 693 -18.40 -2.93 13.64
CA ASP A 693 -18.22 -4.36 13.38
C ASP A 693 -16.74 -4.79 13.42
N ALA A 694 -15.86 -3.89 13.88
CA ALA A 694 -14.47 -4.21 14.14
C ALA A 694 -14.34 -5.44 15.04
N TYR A 695 -13.27 -6.21 14.83
CA TYR A 695 -12.94 -7.33 15.70
C TYR A 695 -12.94 -6.92 17.17
N GLU A 696 -12.33 -5.78 17.48
CA GLU A 696 -12.28 -5.20 18.81
C GLU A 696 -12.66 -3.71 18.77
N THR A 697 -13.72 -3.37 19.50
CA THR A 697 -14.34 -2.02 19.51
C THR A 697 -14.08 -1.25 20.80
N SER A 698 -13.27 -1.79 21.71
CA SER A 698 -13.02 -1.19 23.02
C SER A 698 -11.54 -1.17 23.33
N PHE A 699 -11.02 0.03 23.58
CA PHE A 699 -9.70 0.21 24.14
C PHE A 699 -9.65 -0.42 25.53
N GLN A 700 -8.74 -1.36 25.77
CA GLN A 700 -8.76 -2.19 26.98
C GLN A 700 -8.13 -1.52 28.21
N CYS A 701 -8.06 -0.19 28.20
CA CYS A 701 -7.60 0.66 29.31
C CYS A 701 -6.13 0.42 29.71
N GLY A 702 -5.34 -0.20 28.83
CA GLY A 702 -3.89 -0.27 28.91
C GLY A 702 -3.21 1.05 28.53
N ASP A 703 -1.88 1.01 28.50
CA ASP A 703 -1.06 2.17 28.12
C ASP A 703 -1.16 2.45 26.61
N SER A 704 -1.29 1.41 25.78
CA SER A 704 -1.39 1.49 24.32
C SER A 704 -1.96 0.20 23.75
N ASP A 705 -2.88 0.28 22.78
CA ASP A 705 -3.39 -0.86 22.02
C ASP A 705 -2.91 -0.76 20.55
N VAL A 706 -2.82 -1.89 19.86
CA VAL A 706 -2.59 -1.89 18.41
C VAL A 706 -3.85 -1.38 17.72
N PHE A 707 -3.69 -0.52 16.71
CA PHE A 707 -4.77 -0.25 15.75
C PHE A 707 -4.43 -0.83 14.38
N ILE A 708 -5.48 -1.19 13.65
CA ILE A 708 -5.41 -1.51 12.23
C ILE A 708 -6.55 -0.78 11.54
N SER A 709 -6.25 0.09 10.59
CA SER A 709 -7.25 0.85 9.83
C SER A 709 -7.13 0.59 8.34
N LEU A 710 -8.27 0.40 7.69
CA LEU A 710 -8.41 0.27 6.25
C LEU A 710 -8.96 1.57 5.69
N LEU A 711 -8.18 2.22 4.84
CA LEU A 711 -8.51 3.47 4.15
C LEU A 711 -8.66 3.21 2.66
N ASP A 712 -9.49 3.98 1.97
CA ASP A 712 -9.56 3.91 0.51
C ASP A 712 -8.26 4.44 -0.13
N HIS A 713 -7.98 3.98 -1.36
CA HIS A 713 -6.82 4.43 -2.15
C HIS A 713 -6.76 5.95 -2.41
N GLY A 714 -7.87 6.67 -2.21
CA GLY A 714 -7.96 8.13 -2.27
C GLY A 714 -7.55 8.84 -0.98
N LEU A 715 -7.41 8.12 0.15
CA LEU A 715 -7.23 8.68 1.50
C LEU A 715 -8.29 9.73 1.83
N SER A 716 -9.53 9.46 1.46
CA SER A 716 -10.57 10.46 1.33
C SER A 716 -11.89 9.95 1.88
N SER A 717 -12.55 10.79 2.70
CA SER A 717 -13.96 10.64 3.04
C SER A 717 -14.89 10.82 1.82
N THR A 718 -14.33 11.14 0.65
CA THR A 718 -15.05 11.24 -0.63
C THR A 718 -14.25 10.61 -1.78
N PRO A 719 -14.66 9.50 -2.41
CA PRO A 719 -13.93 8.90 -3.52
C PRO A 719 -13.69 9.88 -4.68
N GLY A 720 -12.40 10.16 -4.87
CA GLY A 720 -11.74 10.53 -6.12
C GLY A 720 -12.03 11.90 -6.72
N ILE A 721 -11.40 12.99 -6.28
CA ILE A 721 -11.05 14.08 -7.20
C ILE A 721 -9.52 14.18 -7.29
N GLY A 722 -8.93 13.41 -8.21
CA GLY A 722 -7.55 13.60 -8.65
C GLY A 722 -7.39 14.79 -9.60
N SER A 723 -7.93 15.96 -9.25
CA SER A 723 -7.63 17.21 -9.98
C SER A 723 -7.05 18.23 -9.00
N ASP A 724 -5.78 18.60 -9.21
CA ASP A 724 -5.01 19.66 -8.52
C ASP A 724 -5.80 20.35 -7.40
N GLU A 725 -5.93 19.69 -6.25
CA GLU A 725 -6.52 20.31 -5.08
C GLU A 725 -5.47 21.17 -4.41
N THR A 726 -5.83 22.43 -4.16
CA THR A 726 -5.05 23.33 -3.34
C THR A 726 -5.03 22.80 -1.90
N PRO A 727 -3.86 22.58 -1.28
CA PRO A 727 -3.74 22.28 0.14
C PRO A 727 -4.52 23.29 0.99
N LEU A 728 -5.03 22.87 2.14
CA LEU A 728 -5.55 23.83 3.12
C LEU A 728 -4.41 24.78 3.53
N PRO A 729 -4.62 26.11 3.54
CA PRO A 729 -3.57 27.04 3.93
C PRO A 729 -3.15 26.81 5.38
N SER A 730 -1.84 26.76 5.63
CA SER A 730 -1.24 26.76 6.97
C SER A 730 -1.93 27.80 7.86
N GLN A 731 -2.42 27.35 9.02
CA GLN A 731 -3.00 28.23 10.03
C GLN A 731 -1.87 28.98 10.73
N THR A 732 -1.45 30.13 10.19
CA THR A 732 -0.43 30.99 10.83
C THR A 732 -0.77 31.31 12.29
N PRO A 733 0.07 30.92 13.27
CA PRO A 733 0.01 31.48 14.61
C PRO A 733 0.51 32.93 14.58
N GLY A 734 -0.21 33.84 15.22
CA GLY A 734 0.11 35.27 15.23
C GLY A 734 1.49 35.57 15.82
N THR A 735 2.43 36.01 14.99
CA THR A 735 3.79 36.37 15.40
C THR A 735 3.85 37.75 16.05
N THR A 736 4.40 37.85 17.26
CA THR A 736 5.08 39.05 17.77
C THR A 736 6.59 38.92 17.49
N PRO A 737 7.26 39.93 16.91
CA PRO A 737 8.66 39.79 16.51
C PRO A 737 9.61 39.98 17.68
N VAL A 738 10.54 39.04 17.87
CA VAL A 738 11.72 39.20 18.74
C VAL A 738 12.97 39.42 17.90
N SER A 739 13.79 40.35 18.37
CA SER A 739 14.92 40.99 17.71
C SER A 739 16.12 40.08 17.43
N SER A 740 16.69 40.26 16.24
CA SER A 740 17.96 39.73 15.73
C SER A 740 19.18 40.09 16.58
N LEU A 741 20.16 39.16 16.68
CA LEU A 741 21.57 39.47 16.91
C LEU A 741 22.46 38.66 15.95
N THR A 742 23.39 39.39 15.33
CA THR A 742 24.34 39.00 14.27
C THR A 742 25.57 38.21 14.77
N PRO A 743 26.21 37.37 13.93
CA PRO A 743 27.42 36.62 14.29
C PRO A 743 28.73 37.39 13.98
N SER A 744 29.84 36.96 14.61
CA SER A 744 31.21 37.45 14.39
C SER A 744 32.16 36.27 14.05
N PRO A 745 33.21 36.45 13.21
CA PRO A 745 33.77 35.38 12.38
C PRO A 745 35.09 34.71 12.87
N SER A 746 35.44 33.64 12.15
CA SER A 746 36.54 32.65 12.12
C SER A 746 37.97 33.04 12.57
N PRO A 747 38.91 32.06 12.65
CA PRO A 747 39.84 31.90 11.50
C PRO A 747 40.36 30.48 11.16
N THR A 748 40.42 30.26 9.85
CA THR A 748 41.34 29.49 8.97
C THR A 748 42.62 28.82 9.50
N THR A 749 42.97 27.64 8.96
CA THR A 749 44.32 27.32 8.41
C THR A 749 44.26 26.31 7.23
N SER A 750 45.28 26.39 6.35
CA SER A 750 45.43 25.84 4.99
C SER A 750 46.20 24.49 4.93
N PRO A 751 46.10 23.68 3.85
CA PRO A 751 46.61 22.30 3.78
C PRO A 751 47.96 22.12 3.03
N ALA A 752 48.56 20.93 3.11
CA ALA A 752 49.70 20.46 2.31
C ALA A 752 49.73 18.89 2.28
N PRO A 753 50.48 18.21 1.36
CA PRO A 753 49.90 17.53 0.20
C PRO A 753 50.13 15.99 0.11
N THR A 754 49.32 15.35 -0.73
CA THR A 754 49.29 13.94 -1.13
C THR A 754 50.51 13.48 -1.96
N PRO A 755 50.95 12.21 -1.86
CA PRO A 755 51.73 11.54 -2.90
C PRO A 755 50.91 10.46 -3.64
N THR A 756 51.01 10.50 -4.97
CA THR A 756 50.44 9.58 -5.96
C THR A 756 51.26 8.29 -6.05
N LEU A 757 50.60 7.13 -6.19
CA LEU A 757 51.23 5.87 -6.62
C LEU A 757 50.43 5.20 -7.76
N THR A 758 51.13 4.92 -8.85
CA THR A 758 50.70 4.21 -10.05
C THR A 758 50.69 2.70 -9.86
N VAL A 759 49.61 2.01 -10.26
CA VAL A 759 49.52 0.55 -10.33
C VAL A 759 49.46 0.09 -11.79
N THR A 760 50.16 -1.00 -12.10
CA THR A 760 50.20 -1.66 -13.43
C THR A 760 49.40 -2.97 -13.32
N PRO A 761 48.56 -3.38 -14.29
CA PRO A 761 47.79 -4.61 -14.17
C PRO A 761 48.56 -5.83 -14.69
N VAL A 762 48.43 -6.96 -13.98
CA VAL A 762 48.88 -8.29 -14.41
C VAL A 762 47.65 -9.14 -14.70
N VAL A 763 47.61 -9.71 -15.90
CA VAL A 763 46.59 -10.62 -16.41
C VAL A 763 47.10 -12.05 -16.31
N THR A 764 46.28 -13.00 -15.83
CA THR A 764 46.35 -14.42 -16.23
C THR A 764 45.00 -15.14 -15.99
N PRO A 765 44.74 -16.26 -16.71
CA PRO A 765 43.42 -16.56 -17.24
C PRO A 765 42.68 -17.71 -16.56
N SER A 766 41.38 -17.72 -16.81
CA SER A 766 40.36 -18.71 -16.46
C SER A 766 40.39 -19.95 -17.35
N THR A 767 40.15 -21.12 -16.73
CA THR A 767 39.64 -22.33 -17.39
C THR A 767 38.87 -23.17 -16.38
N THR A 768 37.55 -23.33 -16.51
CA THR A 768 36.90 -24.65 -16.52
C THR A 768 35.45 -24.58 -17.01
N THR A 769 34.98 -25.73 -17.44
CA THR A 769 33.94 -26.03 -18.42
C THR A 769 32.52 -26.14 -17.85
N GLU A 770 31.58 -25.55 -18.56
CA GLU A 770 30.12 -25.60 -18.36
C GLU A 770 29.50 -26.92 -18.89
N PRO A 771 28.50 -27.52 -18.21
CA PRO A 771 27.62 -28.52 -18.80
C PRO A 771 26.28 -27.91 -19.27
N THR A 772 25.92 -28.27 -20.50
CA THR A 772 24.69 -27.94 -21.26
C THR A 772 23.37 -28.02 -20.46
N PRO A 773 22.46 -27.04 -20.57
CA PRO A 773 21.10 -27.12 -20.00
C PRO A 773 20.14 -27.95 -20.87
N ILE A 774 19.24 -28.66 -20.19
CA ILE A 774 18.05 -29.31 -20.77
C ILE A 774 16.97 -28.24 -20.95
N ALA A 775 16.34 -28.20 -22.12
CA ALA A 775 15.33 -27.20 -22.48
C ALA A 775 13.96 -27.43 -21.84
N THR A 776 13.40 -26.36 -21.27
CA THR A 776 12.00 -26.20 -20.80
C THR A 776 11.42 -24.95 -21.49
N PRO A 777 10.10 -24.88 -21.76
CA PRO A 777 9.52 -24.22 -22.93
C PRO A 777 9.42 -22.69 -22.82
N ALA A 778 9.38 -22.05 -24.00
CA ALA A 778 9.46 -20.61 -24.21
C ALA A 778 8.38 -19.80 -23.48
N GLU A 779 8.82 -18.98 -22.53
CA GLU A 779 8.07 -17.86 -21.97
C GLU A 779 8.28 -16.60 -22.82
N ASN A 780 7.29 -15.70 -22.79
CA ASN A 780 7.01 -14.61 -23.74
C ASN A 780 8.23 -13.84 -24.26
N ARG A 781 8.32 -13.69 -25.59
CA ARG A 781 9.43 -13.02 -26.31
C ARG A 781 8.89 -11.96 -27.24
N SER A 782 9.05 -10.67 -26.94
CA SER A 782 8.34 -9.61 -27.68
C SER A 782 9.24 -8.47 -28.19
N ILE A 783 9.11 -8.12 -29.48
CA ILE A 783 9.45 -6.78 -29.99
C ILE A 783 8.13 -6.03 -30.18
N TYR A 784 7.97 -4.87 -29.57
CA TYR A 784 6.72 -4.11 -29.63
C TYR A 784 6.94 -2.59 -29.71
N GLY A 785 5.85 -1.85 -29.82
CA GLY A 785 5.86 -0.40 -29.66
C GLY A 785 4.82 0.29 -30.54
N THR A 786 4.97 1.59 -30.76
CA THR A 786 3.95 2.41 -31.43
C THR A 786 4.45 3.01 -32.74
N VAL A 787 3.52 3.29 -33.66
CA VAL A 787 3.80 4.02 -34.90
C VAL A 787 3.12 5.37 -34.86
N THR A 788 3.88 6.45 -35.03
CA THR A 788 3.39 7.82 -34.97
C THR A 788 3.62 8.57 -36.28
N ASN A 789 2.85 9.64 -36.50
CA ASN A 789 3.12 10.59 -37.56
C ASN A 789 4.17 11.61 -37.09
N LYS A 790 5.34 11.58 -37.72
CA LYS A 790 6.49 12.44 -37.37
C LYS A 790 6.17 13.94 -37.22
N LYS A 791 5.15 14.46 -37.94
CA LYS A 791 4.81 15.89 -37.88
C LYS A 791 3.80 16.22 -36.79
N THR A 792 2.85 15.34 -36.52
CA THR A 792 1.70 15.64 -35.64
C THR A 792 1.78 14.92 -34.29
N GLY A 793 2.68 13.95 -34.13
CA GLY A 793 2.71 13.07 -32.95
C GLY A 793 1.60 12.01 -32.93
N ASN A 794 0.47 12.25 -33.61
CA ASN A 794 -0.66 11.30 -33.66
C ASN A 794 -0.25 9.88 -34.05
N LEU A 795 -0.80 8.91 -33.32
CA LEU A 795 -0.66 7.48 -33.56
C LEU A 795 -1.25 7.08 -34.92
N LEU A 796 -0.65 6.07 -35.55
CA LEU A 796 -0.99 5.60 -36.90
C LEU A 796 -1.39 4.14 -36.88
N GLU A 797 -2.68 3.91 -37.07
CA GLU A 797 -3.24 2.55 -37.22
C GLU A 797 -2.95 1.91 -38.59
N SER A 798 -3.17 0.62 -38.73
CA SER A 798 -3.09 -0.08 -40.03
C SER A 798 -1.75 0.12 -40.76
N VAL A 799 -0.65 0.32 -40.03
CA VAL A 799 0.71 0.37 -40.59
C VAL A 799 1.20 -1.07 -40.67
N LYS A 800 1.63 -1.54 -41.84
CA LYS A 800 2.20 -2.89 -41.96
C LYS A 800 3.66 -2.87 -41.50
N ILE A 801 4.00 -3.65 -40.48
CA ILE A 801 5.36 -3.82 -39.97
C ILE A 801 5.85 -5.24 -40.31
N THR A 802 7.08 -5.33 -40.79
CA THR A 802 7.73 -6.59 -41.17
C THR A 802 9.08 -6.68 -40.49
N LEU A 803 9.34 -7.77 -39.78
CA LEU A 803 10.67 -8.18 -39.36
C LEU A 803 11.23 -9.22 -40.35
N LYS A 804 12.50 -9.06 -40.73
CA LYS A 804 13.22 -10.08 -41.49
C LYS A 804 14.52 -10.45 -40.78
N ALA A 805 14.58 -11.67 -40.26
CA ALA A 805 15.77 -12.29 -39.69
C ALA A 805 16.93 -12.26 -40.70
N THR A 806 18.11 -11.79 -40.29
CA THR A 806 19.26 -11.69 -41.20
C THR A 806 19.97 -13.02 -41.37
N SER A 807 19.99 -13.87 -40.34
CA SER A 807 20.67 -15.16 -40.39
C SER A 807 19.90 -16.18 -41.25
N THR A 808 18.57 -16.27 -41.07
CA THR A 808 17.72 -17.27 -41.76
C THR A 808 16.95 -16.72 -42.95
N GLY A 809 16.77 -15.39 -43.00
CA GLY A 809 15.89 -14.75 -43.98
C GLY A 809 14.40 -14.89 -43.70
N ALA A 810 14.00 -15.53 -42.60
CA ALA A 810 12.62 -15.69 -42.17
C ALA A 810 11.94 -14.32 -41.99
N LYS A 811 10.64 -14.27 -42.29
CA LYS A 811 9.85 -13.03 -42.23
C LYS A 811 8.62 -13.22 -41.35
N THR A 812 8.43 -12.28 -40.44
CA THR A 812 7.23 -12.17 -39.61
C THR A 812 6.61 -10.80 -39.86
N GLU A 813 5.28 -10.74 -39.93
CA GLU A 813 4.55 -9.51 -40.23
C GLU A 813 3.44 -9.29 -39.20
N THR A 814 3.26 -8.03 -38.81
CA THR A 814 2.14 -7.57 -37.98
C THR A 814 1.60 -6.26 -38.56
N THR A 815 0.48 -5.77 -38.04
CA THR A 815 -0.12 -4.49 -38.42
C THR A 815 -0.46 -3.71 -37.17
N SER A 816 -0.19 -2.40 -37.18
CA SER A 816 -0.55 -1.59 -36.02
C SER A 816 -2.07 -1.49 -35.83
N ASP A 817 -2.53 -1.53 -34.59
CA ASP A 817 -3.95 -1.41 -34.22
C ASP A 817 -4.44 0.05 -34.25
N ASN A 818 -5.66 0.31 -33.78
CA ASN A 818 -6.28 1.64 -33.75
C ASN A 818 -5.56 2.64 -32.84
N GLU A 819 -4.69 2.18 -31.95
CA GLU A 819 -3.81 2.98 -31.09
C GLU A 819 -2.39 3.06 -31.66
N GLY A 820 -2.17 2.56 -32.87
CA GLY A 820 -0.86 2.57 -33.52
C GLY A 820 0.14 1.60 -32.91
N PHE A 821 -0.28 0.73 -31.99
CA PHE A 821 0.57 -0.25 -31.33
C PHE A 821 0.80 -1.48 -32.22
N PHE A 822 1.98 -2.08 -32.14
CA PHE A 822 2.33 -3.32 -32.82
C PHE A 822 3.18 -4.21 -31.91
N SER A 823 3.09 -5.52 -32.11
CA SER A 823 3.96 -6.49 -31.43
C SER A 823 4.30 -7.69 -32.32
N PHE A 824 5.43 -8.32 -32.01
CA PHE A 824 5.90 -9.59 -32.56
C PHE A 824 6.27 -10.49 -31.39
N SER A 825 5.63 -11.66 -31.29
CA SER A 825 5.97 -12.67 -30.30
C SER A 825 6.77 -13.83 -30.88
N GLU A 826 7.35 -14.68 -30.02
CA GLU A 826 8.01 -15.95 -30.38
C GLU A 826 9.23 -15.79 -31.30
N LEU A 827 10.00 -14.72 -31.12
CA LEU A 827 11.21 -14.46 -31.92
C LEU A 827 12.42 -15.27 -31.40
N ALA A 828 13.32 -15.62 -32.33
CA ALA A 828 14.63 -16.20 -32.01
C ALA A 828 15.71 -15.10 -31.97
N THR A 829 16.80 -15.33 -31.24
CA THR A 829 17.98 -14.45 -31.25
C THR A 829 18.50 -14.27 -32.69
N ASP A 830 18.42 -13.06 -33.22
CA ASP A 830 18.92 -12.70 -34.55
C ASP A 830 19.02 -11.18 -34.66
N THR A 831 19.75 -10.71 -35.67
CA THR A 831 19.57 -9.36 -36.18
C THR A 831 18.34 -9.33 -37.10
N TYR A 832 17.36 -8.47 -36.81
CA TYR A 832 16.18 -8.27 -37.64
C TYR A 832 16.23 -6.96 -38.43
N LYS A 833 15.87 -7.03 -39.72
CA LYS A 833 15.56 -5.84 -40.51
C LYS A 833 14.09 -5.49 -40.35
N LEU A 834 13.80 -4.46 -39.56
CA LEU A 834 12.45 -3.94 -39.39
C LEU A 834 12.08 -3.01 -40.53
N THR A 835 10.83 -3.10 -40.99
CA THR A 835 10.28 -2.24 -42.03
C THR A 835 8.84 -1.89 -41.73
N ALA A 836 8.48 -0.60 -41.72
CA ALA A 836 7.11 -0.14 -41.57
C ALA A 836 6.60 0.59 -42.84
N ASN A 837 5.38 0.26 -43.27
CA ASN A 837 4.82 0.73 -44.53
C ASN A 837 3.32 1.06 -44.40
N LYS A 838 2.95 2.29 -44.76
CA LYS A 838 1.56 2.76 -44.85
C LYS A 838 1.35 3.60 -46.10
N LYS A 839 0.21 3.42 -46.79
CA LYS A 839 -0.13 4.19 -48.00
C LYS A 839 -0.16 5.69 -47.67
N GLY A 840 0.54 6.50 -48.47
CA GLY A 840 0.68 7.94 -48.24
C GLY A 840 1.82 8.35 -47.31
N TYR A 841 2.62 7.41 -46.78
CA TYR A 841 3.79 7.67 -45.94
C TYR A 841 5.08 7.15 -46.56
N LYS A 842 6.22 7.78 -46.26
CA LYS A 842 7.54 7.27 -46.62
C LYS A 842 7.82 6.01 -45.79
N LYS A 843 8.37 4.98 -46.44
CA LYS A 843 8.68 3.68 -45.82
C LYS A 843 9.81 3.84 -44.79
N TYR A 844 9.61 3.34 -43.57
CA TYR A 844 10.63 3.32 -42.52
C TYR A 844 11.37 1.99 -42.52
N LYS A 845 12.67 2.01 -42.20
CA LYS A 845 13.52 0.84 -42.09
C LYS A 845 14.55 1.05 -40.99
N THR A 846 14.76 0.04 -40.16
CA THR A 846 15.86 -0.01 -39.20
C THR A 846 16.37 -1.45 -39.06
N THR A 847 17.48 -1.63 -38.35
CA THR A 847 18.04 -2.94 -38.00
C THR A 847 18.07 -3.05 -36.49
N ILE A 848 17.63 -4.19 -35.95
CA ILE A 848 17.48 -4.45 -34.52
C ILE A 848 18.29 -5.69 -34.19
N GLN A 849 19.16 -5.63 -33.19
CA GLN A 849 19.69 -6.84 -32.56
C GLN A 849 18.68 -7.26 -31.50
N TYR A 850 18.30 -8.53 -31.51
CA TYR A 850 17.36 -9.09 -30.55
C TYR A 850 17.97 -10.33 -29.92
N GLU A 851 18.07 -10.36 -28.60
CA GLU A 851 18.44 -11.55 -27.83
C GLU A 851 17.20 -12.21 -27.20
N SER A 852 17.16 -13.54 -27.23
CA SER A 852 16.02 -14.32 -26.75
C SER A 852 15.80 -14.10 -25.26
N GLY A 853 14.61 -13.61 -24.89
CA GLY A 853 14.25 -13.29 -23.52
C GLY A 853 14.20 -11.79 -23.24
N GLU A 854 14.74 -10.96 -24.15
CA GLU A 854 14.59 -9.50 -24.08
C GLU A 854 13.20 -9.06 -24.54
N GLU A 855 12.72 -7.95 -23.96
CA GLU A 855 11.63 -7.15 -24.49
C GLU A 855 12.20 -5.84 -25.07
N LEU A 856 11.90 -5.56 -26.34
CA LEU A 856 12.38 -4.33 -26.99
C LEU A 856 11.21 -3.45 -27.46
N GLU A 857 11.09 -2.27 -26.85
CA GLU A 857 10.10 -1.25 -27.24
C GLU A 857 10.63 -0.30 -28.32
N PHE A 858 9.79 0.04 -29.30
CA PHE A 858 10.11 0.97 -30.40
C PHE A 858 9.04 2.02 -30.66
N THR A 859 9.45 3.27 -30.81
CA THR A 859 8.62 4.29 -31.46
C THR A 859 9.04 4.47 -32.93
N ILE A 860 8.13 4.17 -33.86
CA ILE A 860 8.33 4.33 -35.30
C ILE A 860 7.67 5.62 -35.79
N GLU A 861 8.46 6.61 -36.17
CA GLU A 861 7.93 7.86 -36.73
C GLU A 861 7.84 7.83 -38.26
N LEU A 862 6.63 7.74 -38.82
CA LEU A 862 6.40 7.82 -40.26
C LEU A 862 6.20 9.25 -40.75
N LYS A 863 6.95 9.64 -41.79
CA LYS A 863 6.78 10.92 -42.48
C LYS A 863 5.79 10.79 -43.64
N LYS A 864 4.70 11.58 -43.62
CA LYS A 864 3.74 11.67 -44.73
C LYS A 864 4.45 12.11 -46.03
N LYS A 865 4.12 11.49 -47.17
CA LYS A 865 4.77 11.73 -48.47
C LYS A 865 4.56 13.14 -48.99
#